data_AF-A0A9W2ZP51-F1
#
_entry.id   AF-A0A9W2ZP51-F1
#
_cell.length_a   1.000
_cell.length_b   1.000
_cell.length_c   1.000
_cell.angle_alpha   90.00
_cell.angle_beta   90.00
_cell.angle_gamma   90.00
#
_symmetry.space_group_name_H-M   'P 1'
#
loop_
_entity.id
_entity.type
_entity.pdbx_description
1 polymer ?
#
loop_
_entity_poly.entity_id
_entity_poly.type
_entity_poly.pdbx_seq_one_letter_code
_entity_poly.pdbx_strand_id
1 'polypeptide(L)'
;MPSGNGLGPKVRDNADGTICVEYEPKKEGRHEVLMSYDGSGVDGSPFACVVDKIENSFITAFGAGLVGGLSGDSVGFTVVAKRGTAKDIEVKIDGPAKVDLQRKDNDDGSANFNYMPMTPGAYNINIKYHGKPIKGSPFVAKVSGEGRKRSTLSLANSAEYSLKIIEPDIVDLVGTVQTPGGQIEPIILKKMDNGELGIAYFTPRQKGEYVVCVLRSEKNINNSPFRIKVGDKEIGHAAGCTVKGDISEALANKSNEVIIDTTNGGYGGLTVSIEGPHRSEVEVYKVEDRVYTVHYSPHEPGIYILNIRFADEDVPGSPFLVNVGGNPSGRVRETITKDVEPAAAISAGSPSEFVLQIPGTNPFDMEASMTDPEGISELCEVMDQEDFHYLIKMTPKTNGLHTVSIKHKGMHVSGSPFQFSVGQLSHGGPHKVQVGGPGLEKGEVGLQNVFNIYTREAGPGTLSVAVEGTAKATIQLEQRPNGFLGAQYKTSKPGMYGVHVKYNDVHIPGSPFMVNVAPDSGVARQISIHALKDKGLLIDKPVTFSVAFNGAQGHLHATVRTPSGGHMDCLCQEMDTGVYAVRFIPKENGVHYVDVKLNDAHIPDSPIPIMVGSTASDPAMVTASGDGLEHGKCGAKNKFIVRTAGAGSGLLAVFIDGPSKSALSCKELDEGYEFSYTPFCPGNYLITVKYGNIPIAGSPYQAVVTDDPNSPVDQGKKIGVGRKPSPVVEQSSMAVETVEKKAGAGGVRRKLTGDASKVIAKGPGLKKAFTNRVQTFNVEIKDAGNAVLSIGMISPSGFPEAELSLKKVSQTTYTVNYKVQEIGEHILHIKWGDDEIPGSPFVLTT
;
A
#
# COMPACT_ATOMS: atom_id res chain seq x y z
N MET A 1 8.96 -23.82 36.55
CA MET A 1 8.61 -23.25 37.88
C MET A 1 9.73 -22.33 38.36
N PRO A 2 9.44 -21.27 39.14
CA PRO A 2 10.46 -20.36 39.70
C PRO A 2 11.48 -21.03 40.65
N SER A 3 11.24 -22.27 41.07
CA SER A 3 12.11 -23.05 41.98
C SER A 3 12.92 -24.16 41.30
N GLY A 4 13.01 -24.20 39.96
CA GLY A 4 13.85 -25.15 39.23
C GLY A 4 13.38 -26.61 39.16
N ASN A 5 12.47 -27.07 40.02
CA ASN A 5 11.89 -28.42 39.91
C ASN A 5 10.81 -28.46 38.80
N GLY A 6 10.86 -29.45 37.91
CA GLY A 6 9.84 -29.67 36.88
C GLY A 6 8.60 -30.38 37.45
N LEU A 7 7.40 -29.94 37.06
CA LEU A 7 6.18 -30.77 37.15
C LEU A 7 6.01 -31.45 35.80
N GLY A 8 5.72 -32.75 35.77
CA GLY A 8 5.31 -33.44 34.55
C GLY A 8 3.86 -33.09 34.22
N PRO A 9 3.56 -32.33 33.15
CA PRO A 9 2.19 -32.07 32.76
C PRO A 9 1.54 -33.33 32.16
N LYS A 10 0.22 -33.42 32.22
CA LYS A 10 -0.53 -34.48 31.52
C LYS A 10 -0.74 -34.05 30.08
N VAL A 11 -0.35 -34.90 29.14
CA VAL A 11 -0.49 -34.65 27.70
C VAL A 11 -1.54 -35.61 27.15
N ARG A 12 -2.53 -35.09 26.42
CA ARG A 12 -3.59 -35.85 25.76
C ARG A 12 -3.67 -35.46 24.29
N ASP A 13 -3.58 -36.44 23.40
CA ASP A 13 -3.87 -36.24 21.97
C ASP A 13 -5.39 -36.15 21.76
N ASN A 14 -5.86 -35.12 21.04
CA ASN A 14 -7.27 -34.92 20.75
C ASN A 14 -7.73 -35.62 19.45
N ALA A 15 -6.81 -36.23 18.70
CA ALA A 15 -7.06 -36.96 17.44
C ALA A 15 -7.72 -36.11 16.32
N ASP A 16 -7.64 -34.79 16.41
CA ASP A 16 -8.08 -33.80 15.41
C ASP A 16 -6.89 -32.95 14.87
N GLY A 17 -5.66 -33.40 15.14
CA GLY A 17 -4.44 -32.66 14.86
C GLY A 17 -3.98 -31.74 15.99
N THR A 18 -4.69 -31.69 17.13
CA THR A 18 -4.30 -30.90 18.31
C THR A 18 -3.94 -31.76 19.52
N ILE A 19 -3.08 -31.23 20.39
CA ILE A 19 -2.65 -31.88 21.65
C ILE A 19 -3.04 -30.97 22.83
N CYS A 20 -3.69 -31.53 23.84
CA CYS A 20 -4.03 -30.85 25.09
C CYS A 20 -2.96 -31.12 26.16
N VAL A 21 -2.49 -30.07 26.84
CA VAL A 21 -1.53 -30.16 27.95
C VAL A 21 -2.16 -29.57 29.20
N GLU A 22 -2.34 -30.40 30.24
CA GLU A 22 -2.92 -30.02 31.52
C GLU A 22 -1.84 -29.98 32.62
N TYR A 23 -1.79 -28.88 33.38
CA TYR A 23 -0.94 -28.75 34.56
C TYR A 23 -1.63 -27.92 35.65
N GLU A 24 -1.31 -28.21 36.91
CA GLU A 24 -1.84 -27.48 38.06
C GLU A 24 -0.69 -26.73 38.77
N PRO A 25 -0.60 -25.39 38.65
CA PRO A 25 0.46 -24.63 39.28
C PRO A 25 0.28 -24.53 40.79
N LYS A 26 1.32 -24.91 41.55
CA LYS A 26 1.29 -24.95 43.03
C LYS A 26 1.88 -23.73 43.73
N LYS A 27 2.45 -22.77 42.98
CA LYS A 27 3.12 -21.58 43.53
C LYS A 27 2.74 -20.34 42.74
N GLU A 28 2.73 -19.19 43.40
CA GLU A 28 2.53 -17.89 42.79
C GLU A 28 3.73 -17.49 41.91
N GLY A 29 3.48 -16.68 40.88
CA GLY A 29 4.50 -16.14 39.98
C GLY A 29 4.36 -16.61 38.53
N ARG A 30 5.33 -16.22 37.69
CA ARG A 30 5.40 -16.61 36.28
C ARG A 30 5.82 -18.08 36.18
N HIS A 31 4.98 -18.88 35.52
CA HIS A 31 5.26 -20.24 35.11
C HIS A 31 5.53 -20.26 33.62
N GLU A 32 6.48 -21.09 33.22
CA GLU A 32 6.83 -21.33 31.83
C GLU A 32 6.65 -22.81 31.56
N VAL A 33 5.82 -23.12 30.56
CA VAL A 33 5.62 -24.47 30.07
C VAL A 33 6.47 -24.61 28.82
N LEU A 34 7.54 -25.39 28.94
CA LEU A 34 8.36 -25.77 27.80
C LEU A 34 7.74 -26.99 27.15
N MET A 35 7.42 -26.86 25.86
CA MET A 35 6.93 -27.97 25.04
C MET A 35 7.94 -28.27 23.95
N SER A 36 8.28 -29.55 23.82
CA SER A 36 9.15 -30.07 22.78
C SER A 36 8.48 -31.27 22.10
N TYR A 37 8.61 -31.35 20.78
CA TYR A 37 8.27 -32.50 19.97
C TYR A 37 9.54 -33.05 19.33
N ASP A 38 9.82 -34.34 19.55
CA ASP A 38 11.01 -35.05 19.05
C ASP A 38 12.35 -34.32 19.34
N GLY A 39 12.47 -33.77 20.55
CA GLY A 39 13.66 -33.02 21.00
C GLY A 39 13.74 -31.57 20.50
N SER A 40 12.82 -31.13 19.63
CA SER A 40 12.74 -29.75 19.12
C SER A 40 11.63 -28.96 19.79
N GLY A 41 11.84 -27.68 20.10
CA GLY A 41 10.82 -26.82 20.69
C GLY A 41 9.62 -26.61 19.76
N VAL A 42 8.41 -26.63 20.30
CA VAL A 42 7.19 -26.31 19.53
C VAL A 42 7.05 -24.79 19.40
N ASP A 43 6.58 -24.30 18.27
CA ASP A 43 6.32 -22.87 18.03
C ASP A 43 5.46 -22.26 19.15
N GLY A 44 5.91 -21.11 19.67
CA GLY A 44 5.26 -20.41 20.80
C GLY A 44 5.68 -20.89 22.20
N SER A 45 6.46 -21.96 22.33
CA SER A 45 7.11 -22.36 23.59
C SER A 45 8.37 -21.49 23.86
N PRO A 46 8.62 -21.05 25.11
CA PRO A 46 7.86 -21.36 26.32
C PRO A 46 6.54 -20.59 26.43
N PHE A 47 5.47 -21.31 26.75
CA PHE A 47 4.18 -20.70 27.06
C PHE A 47 4.23 -20.11 28.47
N ALA A 48 4.07 -18.79 28.58
CA ALA A 48 4.09 -18.09 29.87
C ALA A 48 2.68 -17.97 30.47
N CYS A 49 2.52 -18.39 31.71
CA CYS A 49 1.31 -18.21 32.51
C CYS A 49 1.67 -17.51 33.81
N VAL A 50 0.90 -16.50 34.22
CA VAL A 50 1.10 -15.81 35.49
C VAL A 50 0.04 -16.29 36.47
N VAL A 51 0.49 -16.87 37.58
CA VAL A 51 -0.39 -17.40 38.63
C VAL A 51 -0.33 -16.46 39.83
N ASP A 52 -1.44 -15.78 40.10
CA ASP A 52 -1.59 -14.85 41.22
C ASP A 52 -2.16 -15.55 42.48
N LYS A 53 -1.88 -14.97 43.65
CA LYS A 53 -2.48 -15.39 44.93
C LYS A 53 -4.00 -15.26 44.89
N ILE A 54 -4.70 -16.35 45.22
CA ILE A 54 -6.17 -16.35 45.37
C ILE A 54 -6.48 -15.77 46.75
N GLU A 55 -6.72 -14.47 46.81
CA GLU A 55 -7.43 -13.84 47.93
C GLU A 55 -8.74 -13.23 47.40
N ASN A 56 -9.86 -13.89 47.71
CA ASN A 56 -11.24 -13.38 47.65
C ASN A 56 -11.77 -12.69 46.36
N SER A 57 -11.47 -13.21 45.17
CA SER A 57 -12.34 -12.97 44.00
C SER A 57 -12.51 -14.22 43.14
N PHE A 58 -13.72 -14.81 43.16
CA PHE A 58 -14.09 -16.09 42.53
C PHE A 58 -14.24 -16.05 40.99
N ILE A 59 -13.52 -15.16 40.30
CA ILE A 59 -13.63 -15.04 38.83
C ILE A 59 -12.31 -14.69 38.14
N THR A 60 -11.99 -15.42 37.08
CA THR A 60 -10.76 -15.25 36.28
C THR A 60 -11.08 -15.33 34.79
N ALA A 61 -10.45 -14.49 33.96
CA ALA A 61 -10.57 -14.52 32.50
C ALA A 61 -9.21 -14.76 31.85
N PHE A 62 -9.14 -15.64 30.85
CA PHE A 62 -7.91 -15.97 30.11
C PHE A 62 -8.22 -16.44 28.68
N GLY A 63 -7.26 -16.27 27.77
CA GLY A 63 -7.37 -16.69 26.37
C GLY A 63 -6.86 -15.64 25.39
N ALA A 64 -6.55 -16.05 24.17
CA ALA A 64 -5.92 -15.20 23.15
C ALA A 64 -6.76 -13.94 22.86
N GLY A 65 -8.08 -14.08 22.87
CA GLY A 65 -9.02 -13.00 22.60
C GLY A 65 -8.99 -11.85 23.60
N LEU A 66 -8.34 -11.97 24.76
CA LEU A 66 -8.14 -10.87 25.73
C LEU A 66 -6.89 -10.04 25.44
N VAL A 67 -6.01 -10.51 24.56
CA VAL A 67 -4.66 -9.96 24.35
C VAL A 67 -4.45 -9.50 22.90
N GLY A 68 -4.95 -10.26 21.92
CA GLY A 68 -4.84 -9.87 20.52
C GLY A 68 -5.53 -10.83 19.56
N GLY A 69 -5.47 -10.51 18.27
CA GLY A 69 -6.06 -11.31 17.20
C GLY A 69 -5.72 -10.73 15.83
N LEU A 70 -6.09 -11.40 14.75
CA LEU A 70 -5.99 -10.86 13.41
C LEU A 70 -7.36 -10.36 12.95
N SER A 71 -7.37 -9.27 12.17
CA SER A 71 -8.57 -8.72 11.58
C SER A 71 -9.15 -9.74 10.61
N GLY A 72 -10.38 -10.18 10.85
CA GLY A 72 -11.05 -11.25 10.08
C GLY A 72 -10.96 -12.64 10.71
N ASP A 73 -10.11 -12.85 11.71
CA ASP A 73 -10.00 -14.13 12.42
C ASP A 73 -10.93 -14.19 13.63
N SER A 74 -11.54 -15.36 13.84
CA SER A 74 -12.29 -15.63 15.06
C SER A 74 -11.35 -15.86 16.23
N VAL A 75 -11.51 -15.09 17.32
CA VAL A 75 -10.65 -15.19 18.50
C VAL A 75 -11.45 -15.34 19.80
N GLY A 76 -11.03 -16.32 20.60
CA GLY A 76 -11.75 -16.74 21.80
C GLY A 76 -11.03 -16.47 23.12
N PHE A 77 -11.81 -16.36 24.19
CA PHE A 77 -11.36 -16.36 25.57
C PHE A 77 -12.38 -17.02 26.49
N THR A 78 -11.93 -17.47 27.65
CA THR A 78 -12.74 -18.16 28.65
C THR A 78 -12.78 -17.35 29.94
N VAL A 79 -13.96 -17.29 30.56
CA VAL A 79 -14.15 -16.72 31.89
C VAL A 79 -14.64 -17.82 32.81
N VAL A 80 -13.93 -18.05 33.91
CA VAL A 80 -14.24 -19.07 34.91
C VAL A 80 -14.74 -18.37 36.17
N ALA A 81 -15.98 -18.67 36.55
CA ALA A 81 -16.62 -18.20 37.78
C ALA A 81 -17.02 -19.39 38.69
N LYS A 82 -17.67 -19.10 39.82
CA LYS A 82 -18.21 -20.14 40.71
C LYS A 82 -19.23 -21.01 39.96
N ARG A 83 -19.15 -22.33 40.14
CA ARG A 83 -20.07 -23.31 39.56
C ARG A 83 -21.53 -22.89 39.76
N GLY A 84 -22.30 -22.85 38.67
CA GLY A 84 -23.70 -22.42 38.65
C GLY A 84 -23.93 -20.89 38.52
N THR A 85 -22.88 -20.07 38.45
CA THR A 85 -22.99 -18.59 38.35
C THR A 85 -22.46 -18.02 37.03
N ALA A 86 -22.18 -18.87 36.04
CA ALA A 86 -21.64 -18.42 34.74
C ALA A 86 -22.57 -17.40 34.05
N LYS A 87 -23.90 -17.48 34.28
CA LYS A 87 -24.90 -16.55 33.73
C LYS A 87 -24.71 -15.10 34.18
N ASP A 88 -24.10 -14.88 35.35
CA ASP A 88 -23.85 -13.55 35.91
C ASP A 88 -22.61 -12.86 35.30
N ILE A 89 -21.97 -13.50 34.31
CA ILE A 89 -20.86 -12.95 33.54
C ILE A 89 -21.42 -12.10 32.40
N GLU A 90 -21.10 -10.81 32.41
CA GLU A 90 -21.42 -9.88 31.34
C GLU A 90 -20.14 -9.50 30.60
N VAL A 91 -20.15 -9.61 29.27
CA VAL A 91 -19.03 -9.19 28.42
C VAL A 91 -19.52 -8.20 27.38
N LYS A 92 -18.84 -7.07 27.29
CA LYS A 92 -19.03 -6.06 26.24
C LYS A 92 -17.70 -5.73 25.58
N ILE A 93 -17.66 -5.76 24.27
CA ILE A 93 -16.45 -5.44 23.50
C ILE A 93 -16.67 -4.11 22.79
N ASP A 94 -15.83 -3.13 23.11
CA ASP A 94 -15.83 -1.79 22.52
C ASP A 94 -14.53 -1.60 21.73
N GLY A 95 -14.61 -1.34 20.43
CA GLY A 95 -13.42 -1.22 19.58
C GLY A 95 -13.67 -0.47 18.27
N PRO A 96 -12.69 -0.48 17.34
CA PRO A 96 -12.74 0.24 16.06
C PRO A 96 -13.93 -0.12 15.17
N ALA A 97 -14.47 -1.33 15.32
CA ALA A 97 -15.70 -1.78 14.69
C ALA A 97 -16.56 -2.56 15.70
N LYS A 98 -17.85 -2.67 15.42
CA LYS A 98 -18.75 -3.54 16.18
C LYS A 98 -18.37 -5.01 15.89
N VAL A 99 -18.37 -5.84 16.92
CA VAL A 99 -18.09 -7.28 16.80
C VAL A 99 -19.28 -8.08 17.28
N ASP A 100 -19.54 -9.19 16.62
CA ASP A 100 -20.49 -10.18 17.11
C ASP A 100 -19.79 -11.07 18.13
N LEU A 101 -20.33 -11.09 19.35
CA LEU A 101 -19.83 -11.87 20.47
C LEU A 101 -20.68 -13.12 20.63
N GLN A 102 -20.08 -14.28 20.39
CA GLN A 102 -20.68 -15.58 20.65
C GLN A 102 -20.31 -16.05 22.05
N ARG A 103 -21.27 -16.64 22.76
CA ARG A 103 -21.10 -17.17 24.12
C ARG A 103 -21.53 -18.63 24.16
N LYS A 104 -20.74 -19.48 24.82
CA LYS A 104 -21.06 -20.87 25.14
C LYS A 104 -20.80 -21.14 26.62
N ASP A 105 -21.84 -21.48 27.37
CA ASP A 105 -21.71 -21.87 28.78
C ASP A 105 -21.33 -23.37 28.87
N ASN A 106 -20.44 -23.73 29.80
CA ASN A 106 -19.91 -25.09 29.94
C ASN A 106 -20.49 -25.87 31.13
N ASP A 107 -21.50 -25.33 31.82
CA ASP A 107 -22.20 -25.95 32.97
C ASP A 107 -21.31 -26.34 34.19
N ASP A 108 -20.05 -25.93 34.19
CA ASP A 108 -19.08 -26.15 35.27
C ASP A 108 -18.74 -24.86 36.05
N GLY A 109 -19.33 -23.73 35.66
CA GLY A 109 -19.00 -22.40 36.17
C GLY A 109 -18.17 -21.55 35.20
N SER A 110 -17.73 -22.11 34.09
CA SER A 110 -17.04 -21.38 33.02
C SER A 110 -17.93 -21.08 31.80
N ALA A 111 -17.57 -20.03 31.07
CA ALA A 111 -18.17 -19.65 29.79
C ALA A 111 -17.07 -19.27 28.79
N ASN A 112 -17.18 -19.81 27.58
CA ASN A 112 -16.34 -19.46 26.44
C ASN A 112 -16.99 -18.33 25.66
N PHE A 113 -16.18 -17.36 25.29
CA PHE A 113 -16.56 -16.20 24.48
C PHE A 113 -15.71 -16.20 23.23
N ASN A 114 -16.33 -15.95 22.08
CA ASN A 114 -15.65 -15.89 20.80
C ASN A 114 -16.14 -14.66 20.03
N TYR A 115 -15.23 -13.87 19.47
CA TYR A 115 -15.59 -12.70 18.68
C TYR A 115 -14.63 -12.55 17.50
N MET A 116 -15.10 -11.89 16.44
CA MET A 116 -14.32 -11.71 15.21
C MET A 116 -14.12 -10.21 14.94
N PRO A 117 -12.94 -9.66 15.27
CA PRO A 117 -12.67 -8.25 15.03
C PRO A 117 -12.38 -8.00 13.55
N MET A 118 -13.11 -7.06 12.95
CA MET A 118 -13.05 -6.77 11.50
C MET A 118 -12.21 -5.54 11.14
N THR A 119 -11.67 -4.86 12.14
CA THR A 119 -10.91 -3.63 11.93
C THR A 119 -9.72 -3.63 12.88
N PRO A 120 -8.49 -3.50 12.36
CA PRO A 120 -7.30 -3.42 13.19
C PRO A 120 -7.41 -2.27 14.20
N GLY A 121 -6.88 -2.52 15.38
CA GLY A 121 -6.90 -1.57 16.49
C GLY A 121 -7.24 -2.24 17.81
N ALA A 122 -7.36 -1.43 18.84
CA ALA A 122 -7.54 -1.89 20.21
C ALA A 122 -9.03 -2.14 20.51
N TYR A 123 -9.38 -3.39 20.82
CA TYR A 123 -10.70 -3.77 21.32
C TYR A 123 -10.65 -3.89 22.84
N ASN A 124 -11.46 -3.09 23.52
CA ASN A 124 -11.64 -3.10 24.96
C ASN A 124 -12.72 -4.09 25.36
N ILE A 125 -12.31 -5.20 25.96
CA ILE A 125 -13.18 -6.28 26.43
C ILE A 125 -13.49 -6.02 27.90
N ASN A 126 -14.68 -5.49 28.13
CA ASN A 126 -15.23 -5.20 29.43
C ASN A 126 -15.92 -6.45 29.95
N ILE A 127 -15.42 -7.01 31.04
CA ILE A 127 -15.96 -8.20 31.70
C ILE A 127 -16.41 -7.80 33.09
N LYS A 128 -17.69 -8.03 33.38
CA LYS A 128 -18.29 -7.80 34.69
C LYS A 128 -18.85 -9.10 35.25
N TYR A 129 -18.87 -9.17 36.57
CA TYR A 129 -19.47 -10.25 37.34
C TYR A 129 -20.28 -9.63 38.48
N HIS A 130 -21.56 -9.99 38.58
CA HIS A 130 -22.53 -9.33 39.48
C HIS A 130 -22.52 -7.79 39.32
N GLY A 131 -22.47 -7.33 38.06
CA GLY A 131 -22.44 -5.91 37.71
C GLY A 131 -21.12 -5.17 38.02
N LYS A 132 -20.12 -5.81 38.62
CA LYS A 132 -18.81 -5.21 38.95
C LYS A 132 -17.72 -5.66 37.98
N PRO A 133 -16.82 -4.77 37.52
CA PRO A 133 -15.68 -5.15 36.69
C PRO A 133 -14.77 -6.16 37.40
N ILE A 134 -14.29 -7.16 36.67
CA ILE A 134 -13.30 -8.10 37.20
C ILE A 134 -11.89 -7.52 37.15
N LYS A 135 -10.97 -8.07 37.95
CA LYS A 135 -9.55 -7.68 37.94
C LYS A 135 -8.98 -7.85 36.53
N GLY A 136 -8.41 -6.77 35.97
CA GLY A 136 -7.86 -6.75 34.62
C GLY A 136 -8.83 -6.22 33.53
N SER A 137 -10.10 -5.99 33.86
CA SER A 137 -11.06 -5.38 32.94
C SER A 137 -10.99 -3.84 32.96
N PRO A 138 -11.02 -3.14 31.80
CA PRO A 138 -11.08 -3.69 30.44
C PRO A 138 -9.77 -4.38 30.03
N PHE A 139 -9.90 -5.55 29.41
CA PHE A 139 -8.79 -6.20 28.71
C PHE A 139 -8.65 -5.56 27.34
N VAL A 140 -7.42 -5.31 26.88
CA VAL A 140 -7.18 -4.66 25.59
C VAL A 140 -6.63 -5.70 24.62
N ALA A 141 -7.46 -6.15 23.70
CA ALA A 141 -7.03 -7.01 22.61
C ALA A 141 -6.55 -6.16 21.42
N LYS A 142 -5.28 -6.31 21.06
CA LYS A 142 -4.71 -5.64 19.89
C LYS A 142 -4.94 -6.49 18.64
N VAL A 143 -5.77 -5.98 17.75
CA VAL A 143 -6.09 -6.65 16.50
C VAL A 143 -5.22 -6.07 15.38
N SER A 144 -4.48 -6.92 14.68
CA SER A 144 -3.58 -6.56 13.57
C SER A 144 -4.10 -7.10 12.23
N GLY A 145 -3.58 -6.62 11.10
CA GLY A 145 -4.07 -6.95 9.75
C GLY A 145 -4.32 -5.68 8.91
N GLU A 146 -4.59 -5.79 7.62
CA GLU A 146 -4.69 -4.62 6.72
C GLU A 146 -6.01 -3.82 6.85
N GLY A 147 -6.97 -4.24 7.67
CA GLY A 147 -8.29 -3.61 7.73
C GLY A 147 -9.04 -3.71 6.39
N ARG A 148 -10.26 -3.16 6.32
CA ARG A 148 -11.15 -3.36 5.18
C ARG A 148 -10.45 -3.07 3.85
N LYS A 149 -10.31 -4.10 3.02
CA LYS A 149 -9.90 -3.96 1.63
C LYS A 149 -11.15 -3.63 0.81
N ARG A 150 -11.12 -2.50 0.11
CA ARG A 150 -12.22 -2.03 -0.74
C ARG A 150 -11.87 -2.28 -2.19
N SER A 151 -12.72 -3.01 -2.90
CA SER A 151 -12.72 -3.00 -4.36
C SER A 151 -13.86 -2.11 -4.82
N THR A 152 -13.59 -1.28 -5.84
CA THR A 152 -14.57 -0.35 -6.40
C THR A 152 -14.58 -0.52 -7.91
N LEU A 153 -15.78 -0.61 -8.46
CA LEU A 153 -16.11 -0.64 -9.87
C LEU A 153 -16.93 0.62 -10.15
N SER A 154 -16.53 1.43 -11.12
CA SER A 154 -17.29 2.61 -11.56
C SER A 154 -17.61 2.48 -13.04
N LEU A 155 -18.89 2.59 -13.38
CA LEU A 155 -19.41 2.52 -14.74
C LEU A 155 -20.09 3.83 -15.08
N ALA A 156 -19.76 4.40 -16.23
CA ALA A 156 -20.46 5.56 -16.74
C ALA A 156 -21.76 5.12 -17.44
N ASN A 157 -22.91 5.26 -16.79
CA ASN A 157 -24.20 5.23 -17.50
C ASN A 157 -24.47 6.63 -18.05
N SER A 158 -24.37 6.75 -19.35
CA SER A 158 -24.29 8.04 -20.03
C SER A 158 -25.18 8.04 -21.26
N ALA A 159 -25.66 9.22 -21.62
CA ALA A 159 -26.49 9.39 -22.79
C ALA A 159 -25.61 9.62 -24.01
N GLU A 160 -26.05 9.06 -25.14
CA GLU A 160 -25.48 9.32 -26.44
C GLU A 160 -26.37 10.33 -27.17
N TYR A 161 -25.79 11.45 -27.57
CA TYR A 161 -26.52 12.48 -28.30
C TYR A 161 -25.95 12.60 -29.70
N SER A 162 -26.74 12.27 -30.72
CA SER A 162 -26.38 12.59 -32.10
C SER A 162 -26.42 14.10 -32.32
N LEU A 163 -25.36 14.63 -32.93
CA LEU A 163 -25.28 16.01 -33.42
C LEU A 163 -25.87 16.16 -34.83
N LYS A 164 -26.37 15.07 -35.44
CA LYS A 164 -27.04 15.03 -36.74
C LYS A 164 -26.21 15.61 -37.89
N ILE A 165 -24.90 15.38 -37.85
CA ILE A 165 -23.96 15.71 -38.90
C ILE A 165 -23.08 14.50 -39.19
N ILE A 166 -22.46 14.43 -40.36
CA ILE A 166 -21.53 13.35 -40.72
C ILE A 166 -20.16 13.98 -40.91
N GLU A 167 -19.18 13.54 -40.11
CA GLU A 167 -17.77 13.93 -40.27
C GLU A 167 -16.96 12.68 -40.66
N PRO A 168 -16.22 12.70 -41.79
CA PRO A 168 -15.47 11.54 -42.26
C PRO A 168 -14.25 11.24 -41.40
N ASP A 169 -13.61 12.29 -40.86
CA ASP A 169 -12.45 12.20 -39.97
C ASP A 169 -12.75 12.93 -38.66
N ILE A 170 -12.74 12.17 -37.56
CA ILE A 170 -13.06 12.67 -36.21
C ILE A 170 -11.82 12.73 -35.31
N VAL A 171 -10.64 12.31 -35.80
CA VAL A 171 -9.44 12.14 -34.98
C VAL A 171 -8.91 13.48 -34.45
N ASP A 172 -9.09 14.56 -35.23
CA ASP A 172 -8.61 15.91 -34.93
C ASP A 172 -9.67 16.85 -34.33
N LEU A 173 -10.88 16.34 -34.07
CA LEU A 173 -11.98 17.13 -33.54
C LEU A 173 -11.88 17.29 -32.02
N VAL A 174 -12.16 18.51 -31.55
CA VAL A 174 -12.24 18.84 -30.12
C VAL A 174 -13.67 19.28 -29.81
N GLY A 175 -14.32 18.60 -28.88
CA GLY A 175 -15.66 18.95 -28.41
C GLY A 175 -15.64 19.60 -27.03
N THR A 176 -16.47 20.63 -26.83
CA THR A 176 -16.79 21.18 -25.51
C THR A 176 -18.30 21.34 -25.36
N VAL A 177 -18.83 21.13 -24.16
CA VAL A 177 -20.21 21.45 -23.81
C VAL A 177 -20.25 22.58 -22.79
N GLN A 178 -21.12 23.55 -23.01
CA GLN A 178 -21.49 24.56 -22.04
C GLN A 178 -22.80 24.14 -21.37
N THR A 179 -22.78 24.04 -20.04
CA THR A 179 -23.93 23.70 -19.22
C THR A 179 -24.93 24.87 -19.14
N PRO A 180 -26.20 24.62 -18.73
CA PRO A 180 -27.18 25.69 -18.49
C PRO A 180 -26.69 26.73 -17.48
N GLY A 181 -25.85 26.32 -16.51
CA GLY A 181 -25.19 27.21 -15.55
C GLY A 181 -23.98 27.97 -16.10
N GLY A 182 -23.62 27.79 -17.37
CA GLY A 182 -22.53 28.49 -18.05
C GLY A 182 -21.14 27.90 -17.88
N GLN A 183 -21.00 26.75 -17.20
CA GLN A 183 -19.72 26.05 -17.09
C GLN A 183 -19.38 25.35 -18.41
N ILE A 184 -18.12 25.41 -18.83
CA ILE A 184 -17.64 24.76 -20.05
C ILE A 184 -16.83 23.53 -19.66
N GLU A 185 -17.21 22.38 -20.21
CA GLU A 185 -16.60 21.08 -19.96
C GLU A 185 -16.16 20.44 -21.29
N PRO A 186 -15.02 19.74 -21.33
CA PRO A 186 -14.66 18.96 -22.51
C PRO A 186 -15.63 17.79 -22.70
N ILE A 187 -15.94 17.45 -23.95
CA ILE A 187 -16.77 16.28 -24.29
C ILE A 187 -16.07 15.39 -25.31
N ILE A 188 -16.47 14.12 -25.33
CA ILE A 188 -15.92 13.13 -26.24
C ILE A 188 -16.86 12.99 -27.44
N LEU A 189 -16.29 13.04 -28.63
CA LEU A 189 -17.03 12.84 -29.88
C LEU A 189 -16.81 11.40 -30.35
N LYS A 190 -17.86 10.79 -30.93
CA LYS A 190 -17.77 9.47 -31.55
C LYS A 190 -18.52 9.44 -32.88
N LYS A 191 -18.16 8.49 -33.74
CA LYS A 191 -18.95 8.14 -34.91
C LYS A 191 -19.99 7.11 -34.49
N MET A 192 -21.25 7.41 -34.71
CA MET A 192 -22.39 6.55 -34.42
C MET A 192 -22.56 5.49 -35.53
N ASP A 193 -23.32 4.42 -35.28
CA ASP A 193 -23.57 3.34 -36.25
C ASP A 193 -24.21 3.83 -37.57
N ASN A 194 -25.00 4.91 -37.48
CA ASN A 194 -25.62 5.56 -38.63
C ASN A 194 -24.66 6.51 -39.39
N GLY A 195 -23.38 6.58 -38.97
CA GLY A 195 -22.34 7.43 -39.53
C GLY A 195 -22.34 8.88 -39.02
N GLU A 196 -23.29 9.26 -38.17
CA GLU A 196 -23.36 10.62 -37.61
C GLU A 196 -22.32 10.84 -36.51
N LEU A 197 -21.94 12.10 -36.29
CA LEU A 197 -21.15 12.54 -35.15
C LEU A 197 -22.06 12.60 -33.92
N GLY A 198 -21.71 11.90 -32.85
CA GLY A 198 -22.40 11.92 -31.57
C GLY A 198 -21.48 12.33 -30.43
N ILE A 199 -22.10 12.70 -29.30
CA ILE A 199 -21.42 12.89 -28.02
C ILE A 199 -21.45 11.56 -27.28
N ALA A 200 -20.27 11.07 -26.91
CA ALA A 200 -20.10 9.90 -26.07
C ALA A 200 -19.99 10.30 -24.60
N TYR A 201 -20.48 9.44 -23.72
CA TYR A 201 -20.30 9.56 -22.28
C TYR A 201 -20.80 10.85 -21.62
N PHE A 202 -21.84 11.49 -22.17
CA PHE A 202 -22.42 12.70 -21.58
C PHE A 202 -23.44 12.34 -20.50
N THR A 203 -23.16 12.76 -19.26
CA THR A 203 -24.05 12.58 -18.10
C THR A 203 -24.61 13.94 -17.68
N PRO A 204 -25.84 14.29 -18.08
CA PRO A 204 -26.42 15.57 -17.74
C PRO A 204 -26.73 15.67 -16.23
N ARG A 205 -26.20 16.71 -15.59
CA ARG A 205 -26.44 16.98 -14.15
C ARG A 205 -27.51 18.03 -13.88
N GLN A 206 -27.96 18.76 -14.91
CA GLN A 206 -28.92 19.84 -14.77
C GLN A 206 -29.94 19.79 -15.92
N LYS A 207 -31.20 20.09 -15.61
CA LYS A 207 -32.20 20.33 -16.65
C LYS A 207 -31.87 21.63 -17.38
N GLY A 208 -31.98 21.63 -18.69
CA GLY A 208 -31.87 22.86 -19.48
C GLY A 208 -31.27 22.64 -20.85
N GLU A 209 -30.86 23.74 -21.47
CA GLU A 209 -30.23 23.73 -22.77
C GLU A 209 -28.70 23.77 -22.61
N TYR A 210 -28.05 22.77 -23.20
CA TYR A 210 -26.60 22.65 -23.29
C TYR A 210 -26.14 23.08 -24.68
N VAL A 211 -25.05 23.84 -24.74
CA VAL A 211 -24.47 24.32 -26.01
C VAL A 211 -23.18 23.57 -26.29
N VAL A 212 -23.11 22.87 -27.41
CA VAL A 212 -21.98 22.01 -27.76
C VAL A 212 -21.19 22.65 -28.89
N CYS A 213 -19.92 22.96 -28.63
CA CYS A 213 -18.99 23.44 -29.65
C CYS A 213 -18.10 22.28 -30.11
N VAL A 214 -18.03 22.07 -31.43
CA VAL A 214 -17.09 21.16 -32.06
C VAL A 214 -16.12 21.97 -32.91
N LEU A 215 -14.84 21.78 -32.65
CA LEU A 215 -13.74 22.56 -33.21
C LEU A 215 -12.80 21.66 -34.01
N ARG A 216 -12.33 22.14 -35.16
CA ARG A 216 -11.17 21.61 -35.89
C ARG A 216 -10.14 22.71 -36.04
N SER A 217 -8.91 22.46 -35.60
CA SER A 217 -7.82 23.46 -35.62
C SER A 217 -8.25 24.81 -35.00
N GLU A 218 -8.88 24.76 -33.82
CA GLU A 218 -9.40 25.91 -33.06
C GLU A 218 -10.56 26.70 -33.72
N LYS A 219 -11.12 26.22 -34.83
CA LYS A 219 -12.28 26.84 -35.49
C LYS A 219 -13.49 25.93 -35.42
N ASN A 220 -14.68 26.51 -35.26
CA ASN A 220 -15.93 25.76 -35.31
C ASN A 220 -16.07 25.04 -36.66
N ILE A 221 -16.41 23.75 -36.61
CA ILE A 221 -16.85 23.04 -37.80
C ILE A 221 -18.22 23.55 -38.26
N ASN A 222 -18.65 23.14 -39.45
CA ASN A 222 -19.96 23.53 -39.97
C ASN A 222 -21.08 23.11 -39.00
N ASN A 223 -22.04 24.00 -38.80
CA ASN A 223 -23.19 23.85 -37.89
C ASN A 223 -22.87 23.83 -36.38
N SER A 224 -21.59 23.94 -35.98
CA SER A 224 -21.22 24.24 -34.60
C SER A 224 -21.42 25.73 -34.30
N PRO A 225 -22.02 26.12 -33.15
CA PRO A 225 -22.39 25.27 -32.02
C PRO A 225 -23.77 24.61 -32.14
N PHE A 226 -23.89 23.40 -31.59
CA PHE A 226 -25.12 22.60 -31.49
C PHE A 226 -25.83 22.86 -30.16
N ARG A 227 -27.15 22.62 -30.09
CA ARG A 227 -27.96 22.80 -28.88
C ARG A 227 -28.64 21.48 -28.51
N ILE A 228 -28.44 21.03 -27.28
CA ILE A 228 -29.04 19.82 -26.70
C ILE A 228 -29.98 20.22 -25.58
N LYS A 229 -31.22 19.74 -25.64
CA LYS A 229 -32.22 20.01 -24.61
C LYS A 229 -32.37 18.80 -23.70
N VAL A 230 -31.98 18.98 -22.44
CA VAL A 230 -32.06 17.94 -21.41
C VAL A 230 -33.32 18.11 -20.58
N GLY A 231 -34.11 17.04 -20.49
CA GLY A 231 -35.34 16.97 -19.69
C GLY A 231 -35.17 16.28 -18.34
N ASP A 232 -36.21 16.32 -17.49
CA ASP A 232 -36.16 15.74 -16.14
C ASP A 232 -35.92 14.22 -16.13
N LYS A 233 -36.34 13.51 -17.18
CA LYS A 233 -36.14 12.05 -17.32
C LYS A 233 -34.70 11.65 -17.65
N GLU A 234 -33.87 12.59 -18.06
CA GLU A 234 -32.48 12.33 -18.45
C GLU A 234 -31.51 12.55 -17.28
N ILE A 235 -31.97 13.22 -16.21
CA ILE A 235 -31.18 13.43 -14.99
C ILE A 235 -31.15 12.16 -14.15
N GLY A 236 -29.96 11.79 -13.69
CA GLY A 236 -29.75 10.63 -12.84
C GLY A 236 -30.42 10.76 -11.47
N HIS A 237 -31.20 9.75 -11.09
CA HIS A 237 -31.91 9.62 -9.82
C HIS A 237 -31.77 8.19 -9.29
N ALA A 238 -31.03 8.02 -8.19
CA ALA A 238 -30.78 6.70 -7.60
C ALA A 238 -32.06 5.97 -7.18
N ALA A 239 -33.11 6.70 -6.79
CA ALA A 239 -34.41 6.15 -6.42
C ALA A 239 -35.11 5.37 -7.56
N GLY A 240 -34.73 5.61 -8.82
CA GLY A 240 -35.24 4.87 -9.98
C GLY A 240 -34.50 3.55 -10.25
N CYS A 241 -33.44 3.24 -9.50
CA CYS A 241 -32.68 2.00 -9.64
C CYS A 241 -33.28 0.86 -8.77
N THR A 242 -33.13 -0.38 -9.22
CA THR A 242 -33.46 -1.56 -8.42
C THR A 242 -32.30 -2.55 -8.40
N VAL A 243 -32.14 -3.26 -7.29
CA VAL A 243 -31.05 -4.24 -7.08
C VAL A 243 -31.65 -5.57 -6.65
N LYS A 244 -31.19 -6.68 -7.25
CA LYS A 244 -31.58 -8.06 -6.90
C LYS A 244 -30.37 -9.00 -6.99
N GLY A 245 -30.50 -10.21 -6.43
CA GLY A 245 -29.45 -11.24 -6.45
C GLY A 245 -28.87 -11.49 -5.06
N ASP A 246 -27.60 -11.86 -5.02
CA ASP A 246 -26.84 -12.21 -3.82
C ASP A 246 -26.47 -10.94 -3.03
N ILE A 247 -27.46 -10.24 -2.49
CA ILE A 247 -27.29 -8.97 -1.76
C ILE A 247 -27.37 -9.13 -0.24
N SER A 248 -27.69 -10.33 0.26
CA SER A 248 -27.81 -10.64 1.68
C SER A 248 -27.05 -11.89 2.10
N GLU A 249 -26.93 -12.88 1.21
CA GLU A 249 -26.19 -14.12 1.43
C GLU A 249 -25.34 -14.43 0.21
N ALA A 250 -24.15 -14.98 0.43
CA ALA A 250 -23.21 -15.40 -0.61
C ALA A 250 -22.29 -16.52 -0.11
N LEU A 251 -21.49 -17.10 -1.02
CA LEU A 251 -20.53 -18.14 -0.69
C LEU A 251 -19.10 -17.71 -1.00
N ALA A 252 -18.20 -17.99 -0.06
CA ALA A 252 -16.77 -17.79 -0.25
C ALA A 252 -16.22 -18.72 -1.35
N ASN A 253 -15.26 -18.21 -2.12
CA ASN A 253 -14.61 -18.88 -3.25
C ASN A 253 -15.57 -19.27 -4.39
N LYS A 254 -16.71 -18.57 -4.50
CA LYS A 254 -17.63 -18.65 -5.64
C LYS A 254 -17.88 -17.26 -6.20
N SER A 255 -18.23 -17.21 -7.49
CA SER A 255 -18.82 -16.00 -8.05
C SER A 255 -20.25 -15.86 -7.55
N ASN A 256 -20.59 -14.69 -7.02
CA ASN A 256 -21.92 -14.34 -6.53
C ASN A 256 -22.45 -13.19 -7.40
N GLU A 257 -23.73 -13.19 -7.71
CA GLU A 257 -24.31 -12.35 -8.76
C GLU A 257 -25.27 -11.30 -8.18
N VAL A 258 -25.12 -10.06 -8.64
CA VAL A 258 -26.02 -8.93 -8.35
C VAL A 258 -26.47 -8.31 -9.66
N ILE A 259 -27.78 -8.14 -9.81
CA ILE A 259 -28.39 -7.50 -10.97
C ILE A 259 -28.88 -6.12 -10.56
N ILE A 260 -28.39 -5.08 -11.24
CA ILE A 260 -28.69 -3.67 -10.99
C ILE A 260 -29.42 -3.12 -12.21
N ASP A 261 -30.70 -2.83 -12.07
CA ASP A 261 -31.51 -2.22 -13.12
C ASP A 261 -31.56 -0.71 -12.89
N THR A 262 -31.04 0.07 -13.84
CA THR A 262 -31.01 1.53 -13.80
C THR A 262 -31.96 2.18 -14.82
N THR A 263 -32.82 1.40 -15.48
CA THR A 263 -33.67 1.85 -16.60
C THR A 263 -34.57 3.04 -16.24
N ASN A 264 -35.09 3.09 -15.01
CA ASN A 264 -35.95 4.18 -14.52
C ASN A 264 -35.18 5.27 -13.76
N GLY A 265 -33.85 5.16 -13.66
CA GLY A 265 -33.00 6.09 -12.94
C GLY A 265 -32.49 7.27 -13.77
N GLY A 266 -32.72 7.34 -15.08
CA GLY A 266 -32.11 8.38 -15.94
C GLY A 266 -30.65 8.05 -16.26
N TYR A 267 -29.81 9.08 -16.50
CA TYR A 267 -28.38 8.90 -16.80
C TYR A 267 -27.50 9.36 -15.64
N GLY A 268 -26.58 8.51 -15.19
CA GLY A 268 -25.77 8.74 -13.99
C GLY A 268 -24.67 7.70 -13.81
N GLY A 269 -23.54 8.04 -13.20
CA GLY A 269 -22.49 7.05 -12.91
C GLY A 269 -23.00 5.97 -11.94
N LEU A 270 -22.80 4.69 -12.26
CA LEU A 270 -23.06 3.56 -11.36
C LEU A 270 -21.74 3.16 -10.70
N THR A 271 -21.67 3.24 -9.37
CA THR A 271 -20.51 2.80 -8.59
C THR A 271 -20.91 1.61 -7.73
N VAL A 272 -20.21 0.50 -7.86
CA VAL A 272 -20.34 -0.67 -6.99
C VAL A 272 -19.05 -0.85 -6.23
N SER A 273 -19.11 -0.88 -4.91
CA SER A 273 -17.95 -1.19 -4.09
C SER A 273 -18.30 -2.25 -3.07
N ILE A 274 -17.41 -3.21 -2.88
CA ILE A 274 -17.56 -4.20 -1.81
C ILE A 274 -16.42 -4.03 -0.81
N GLU A 275 -16.77 -4.10 0.46
CA GLU A 275 -15.85 -4.06 1.59
C GLU A 275 -16.07 -5.28 2.45
N GLY A 276 -15.01 -5.92 2.92
CA GLY A 276 -15.15 -7.05 3.82
C GLY A 276 -13.84 -7.47 4.48
N PRO A 277 -13.83 -8.63 5.16
CA PRO A 277 -12.64 -9.19 5.80
C PRO A 277 -11.49 -9.38 4.81
N HIS A 278 -11.79 -9.74 3.57
CA HIS A 278 -10.83 -9.85 2.47
C HIS A 278 -11.21 -8.95 1.29
N ARG A 279 -10.25 -8.63 0.41
CA ARG A 279 -10.54 -7.95 -0.86
C ARG A 279 -11.35 -8.92 -1.73
N SER A 280 -12.57 -8.56 -2.08
CA SER A 280 -13.34 -9.29 -3.10
C SER A 280 -13.22 -8.55 -4.42
N GLU A 281 -13.02 -9.28 -5.50
CA GLU A 281 -13.15 -8.71 -6.85
C GLU A 281 -14.62 -8.40 -7.11
N VAL A 282 -14.86 -7.31 -7.85
CA VAL A 282 -16.20 -6.86 -8.29
C VAL A 282 -16.07 -6.53 -9.76
N GLU A 283 -16.84 -7.21 -10.59
CA GLU A 283 -16.72 -7.14 -12.05
C GLU A 283 -18.09 -7.05 -12.69
N VAL A 284 -18.18 -6.38 -13.83
CA VAL A 284 -19.40 -6.45 -14.66
C VAL A 284 -19.31 -7.69 -15.52
N TYR A 285 -20.26 -8.60 -15.33
CA TYR A 285 -20.39 -9.79 -16.14
C TYR A 285 -21.17 -9.50 -17.44
N LYS A 286 -22.24 -8.70 -17.35
CA LYS A 286 -23.13 -8.44 -18.49
C LYS A 286 -23.79 -7.07 -18.39
N VAL A 287 -23.97 -6.39 -19.52
CA VAL A 287 -24.78 -5.17 -19.63
C VAL A 287 -25.80 -5.37 -20.74
N GLU A 288 -27.09 -5.33 -20.41
CA GLU A 288 -28.19 -5.36 -21.38
C GLU A 288 -29.15 -4.22 -21.05
N ASP A 289 -29.31 -3.27 -21.97
CA ASP A 289 -30.33 -2.20 -21.87
C ASP A 289 -30.42 -1.49 -20.50
N ARG A 290 -29.28 -1.05 -19.93
CA ARG A 290 -29.18 -0.37 -18.61
C ARG A 290 -29.46 -1.27 -17.40
N VAL A 291 -29.45 -2.59 -17.62
CA VAL A 291 -29.39 -3.62 -16.58
C VAL A 291 -27.97 -4.18 -16.53
N TYR A 292 -27.35 -4.10 -15.34
CA TYR A 292 -25.98 -4.50 -15.09
C TYR A 292 -25.97 -5.78 -14.25
N THR A 293 -25.39 -6.85 -14.76
CA THR A 293 -25.06 -8.04 -13.98
C THR A 293 -23.64 -7.89 -13.47
N VAL A 294 -23.49 -7.77 -12.16
CA VAL A 294 -22.23 -7.59 -11.45
C VAL A 294 -21.91 -8.86 -10.67
N HIS A 295 -20.72 -9.39 -10.84
CA HIS A 295 -20.22 -10.54 -10.09
C HIS A 295 -19.27 -10.05 -8.99
N TYR A 296 -19.34 -10.68 -7.83
CA TYR A 296 -18.34 -10.48 -6.78
C TYR A 296 -17.92 -11.81 -6.16
N SER A 297 -16.62 -11.91 -5.89
CA SER A 297 -15.97 -13.16 -5.47
C SER A 297 -15.25 -12.97 -4.13
N PRO A 298 -15.96 -13.12 -3.00
CA PRO A 298 -15.35 -13.10 -1.68
C PRO A 298 -14.56 -14.38 -1.46
N HIS A 299 -13.35 -14.27 -0.90
CA HIS A 299 -12.46 -15.42 -0.70
C HIS A 299 -12.50 -15.96 0.73
N GLU A 300 -12.99 -15.14 1.66
CA GLU A 300 -13.15 -15.48 3.07
C GLU A 300 -14.61 -15.34 3.48
N PRO A 301 -15.14 -16.26 4.30
CA PRO A 301 -16.44 -16.11 4.91
C PRO A 301 -16.44 -14.91 5.87
N GLY A 302 -17.60 -14.29 6.04
CA GLY A 302 -17.78 -13.14 6.90
C GLY A 302 -18.77 -12.13 6.32
N ILE A 303 -18.96 -11.02 7.02
CA ILE A 303 -19.91 -9.98 6.61
C ILE A 303 -19.20 -9.00 5.68
N TYR A 304 -19.74 -8.85 4.47
CA TYR A 304 -19.32 -7.87 3.49
C TYR A 304 -20.36 -6.74 3.39
N ILE A 305 -19.90 -5.53 3.07
CA ILE A 305 -20.72 -4.37 2.78
C ILE A 305 -20.63 -4.10 1.29
N LEU A 306 -21.74 -4.28 0.59
CA LEU A 306 -21.87 -3.95 -0.82
C LEU A 306 -22.54 -2.57 -0.95
N ASN A 307 -21.76 -1.54 -1.28
CA ASN A 307 -22.27 -0.22 -1.60
C ASN A 307 -22.56 -0.15 -3.11
N ILE A 308 -23.74 0.34 -3.47
CA ILE A 308 -24.16 0.57 -4.84
C ILE A 308 -24.71 1.99 -4.89
N ARG A 309 -24.09 2.83 -5.72
CA ARG A 309 -24.48 4.23 -5.92
C ARG A 309 -24.80 4.50 -7.37
N PHE A 310 -25.78 5.35 -7.60
CA PHE A 310 -26.13 5.84 -8.92
C PHE A 310 -26.22 7.37 -8.88
N ALA A 311 -25.57 8.06 -9.83
CA ALA A 311 -25.51 9.52 -9.86
C ALA A 311 -25.00 10.14 -8.55
N ASP A 312 -23.95 9.55 -7.97
CA ASP A 312 -23.32 9.95 -6.70
C ASP A 312 -24.20 9.74 -5.43
N GLU A 313 -25.39 9.14 -5.56
CA GLU A 313 -26.31 8.83 -4.45
C GLU A 313 -26.50 7.31 -4.24
N ASP A 314 -26.74 6.87 -3.00
CA ASP A 314 -26.99 5.45 -2.70
C ASP A 314 -28.33 4.98 -3.32
N VAL A 315 -28.33 3.83 -4.01
CA VAL A 315 -29.57 3.24 -4.55
C VAL A 315 -30.42 2.66 -3.40
N PRO A 316 -31.74 2.50 -3.58
CA PRO A 316 -32.61 1.94 -2.55
C PRO A 316 -32.09 0.62 -1.97
N GLY A 317 -31.92 0.59 -0.65
CA GLY A 317 -31.42 -0.58 0.10
C GLY A 317 -29.90 -0.62 0.28
N SER A 318 -29.14 0.22 -0.43
CA SER A 318 -27.70 0.35 -0.20
C SER A 318 -27.41 1.23 1.04
N PRO A 319 -26.37 0.93 1.83
CA PRO A 319 -25.44 -0.20 1.73
C PRO A 319 -26.06 -1.55 2.10
N PHE A 320 -25.75 -2.60 1.34
CA PHE A 320 -26.21 -3.97 1.60
C PHE A 320 -25.23 -4.72 2.50
N LEU A 321 -25.73 -5.40 3.53
CA LEU A 321 -24.95 -6.30 4.38
C LEU A 321 -25.08 -7.73 3.83
N VAL A 322 -23.99 -8.25 3.28
CA VAL A 322 -23.92 -9.58 2.69
C VAL A 322 -23.24 -10.54 3.66
N ASN A 323 -23.94 -11.59 4.09
CA ASN A 323 -23.36 -12.68 4.88
C ASN A 323 -22.74 -13.73 3.95
N VAL A 324 -21.42 -13.78 3.89
CA VAL A 324 -20.69 -14.76 3.09
C VAL A 324 -20.38 -15.99 3.93
N GLY A 325 -20.98 -17.12 3.58
CA GLY A 325 -20.72 -18.43 4.21
C GLY A 325 -19.65 -19.26 3.49
N GLY A 326 -19.29 -20.42 4.06
CA GLY A 326 -18.34 -21.37 3.48
C GLY A 326 -17.04 -21.53 4.27
N ASN A 327 -16.16 -22.43 3.84
CA ASN A 327 -14.89 -22.71 4.53
C ASN A 327 -13.84 -21.64 4.16
N PRO A 328 -13.07 -21.09 5.12
CA PRO A 328 -11.95 -20.22 4.82
C PRO A 328 -10.84 -21.02 4.12
N SER A 329 -10.47 -20.52 2.94
CA SER A 329 -9.32 -20.90 2.12
C SER A 329 -9.28 -22.32 1.52
N GLY A 330 -9.41 -22.37 0.18
CA GLY A 330 -8.70 -23.34 -0.64
C GLY A 330 -7.27 -22.89 -0.96
N ARG A 331 -6.63 -22.09 -0.09
CA ARG A 331 -5.28 -21.58 -0.33
C ARG A 331 -4.29 -22.70 -0.12
N VAL A 332 -3.50 -22.97 -1.16
CA VAL A 332 -2.46 -23.98 -1.12
C VAL A 332 -1.12 -23.26 -1.19
N ARG A 333 -0.25 -23.53 -0.22
CA ARG A 333 1.10 -22.99 -0.16
C ARG A 333 2.09 -24.06 -0.58
N GLU A 334 2.94 -23.74 -1.54
CA GLU A 334 4.14 -24.52 -1.83
C GLU A 334 5.35 -23.75 -1.34
N THR A 335 6.33 -24.45 -0.75
CA THR A 335 7.56 -23.85 -0.24
C THR A 335 8.76 -24.66 -0.73
N ILE A 336 9.79 -23.97 -1.21
CA ILE A 336 11.11 -24.53 -1.46
C ILE A 336 12.12 -23.78 -0.60
N THR A 337 13.05 -24.52 -0.02
CA THR A 337 14.13 -23.99 0.80
C THR A 337 15.46 -24.40 0.18
N LYS A 338 16.44 -23.50 0.20
CA LYS A 338 17.78 -23.72 -0.33
C LYS A 338 18.81 -23.01 0.52
N ASP A 339 19.87 -23.73 0.87
CA ASP A 339 21.02 -23.13 1.54
C ASP A 339 21.84 -22.30 0.56
N VAL A 340 22.19 -21.09 0.97
CA VAL A 340 22.96 -20.13 0.19
C VAL A 340 24.40 -20.17 0.69
N GLU A 341 25.30 -20.58 -0.19
CA GLU A 341 26.74 -20.56 0.05
C GLU A 341 27.29 -19.13 0.05
N PRO A 342 28.35 -18.85 0.82
CA PRO A 342 28.99 -17.54 0.82
C PRO A 342 29.61 -17.24 -0.55
N ALA A 343 29.19 -16.14 -1.17
CA ALA A 343 29.80 -15.67 -2.41
C ALA A 343 31.22 -15.14 -2.16
N ALA A 344 32.12 -15.34 -3.11
CA ALA A 344 33.48 -14.81 -3.04
C ALA A 344 33.47 -13.26 -2.97
N ALA A 345 34.46 -12.69 -2.29
CA ALA A 345 34.66 -11.25 -2.26
C ALA A 345 35.10 -10.76 -3.65
N ILE A 346 34.41 -9.74 -4.17
CA ILE A 346 34.84 -9.03 -5.38
C ILE A 346 36.01 -8.14 -4.98
N SER A 347 37.13 -8.30 -5.67
CA SER A 347 38.31 -7.47 -5.47
C SER A 347 38.31 -6.32 -6.46
N ALA A 348 38.70 -5.12 -6.01
CA ALA A 348 38.91 -3.99 -6.89
C ALA A 348 39.87 -4.37 -8.04
N GLY A 349 39.52 -3.98 -9.26
CA GLY A 349 40.21 -4.30 -10.50
C GLY A 349 39.86 -5.66 -11.11
N SER A 350 39.03 -6.49 -10.46
CA SER A 350 38.63 -7.80 -10.99
C SER A 350 37.33 -7.70 -11.81
N PRO A 351 37.25 -8.34 -12.99
CA PRO A 351 36.00 -8.45 -13.73
C PRO A 351 34.91 -9.09 -12.87
N SER A 352 33.72 -8.50 -12.91
CA SER A 352 32.54 -8.90 -12.16
C SER A 352 31.36 -9.02 -13.13
N GLU A 353 30.50 -10.01 -12.86
CA GLU A 353 29.42 -10.41 -13.77
C GLU A 353 28.08 -10.46 -13.04
N PHE A 354 27.05 -9.87 -13.65
CA PHE A 354 25.65 -9.96 -13.25
C PHE A 354 24.89 -10.74 -14.32
N VAL A 355 24.09 -11.72 -13.91
CA VAL A 355 23.24 -12.49 -14.83
C VAL A 355 21.79 -12.30 -14.43
N LEU A 356 21.02 -11.66 -15.30
CA LEU A 356 19.60 -11.38 -15.07
C LEU A 356 18.77 -11.97 -16.19
N GLN A 357 17.63 -12.55 -15.83
CA GLN A 357 16.59 -12.85 -16.81
C GLN A 357 15.54 -11.74 -16.77
N ILE A 358 15.31 -11.07 -17.89
CA ILE A 358 14.39 -9.94 -18.01
C ILE A 358 13.44 -10.20 -19.17
N PRO A 359 12.38 -11.00 -18.98
CA PRO A 359 11.46 -11.37 -20.06
C PRO A 359 10.84 -10.15 -20.76
N GLY A 360 10.70 -10.22 -22.09
CA GLY A 360 10.03 -9.20 -22.89
C GLY A 360 10.87 -7.95 -23.20
N THR A 361 12.18 -7.98 -22.96
CA THR A 361 13.10 -6.90 -23.34
C THR A 361 13.90 -7.22 -24.60
N ASN A 362 14.48 -6.18 -25.20
CA ASN A 362 15.33 -6.26 -26.36
C ASN A 362 16.77 -5.84 -25.98
N PRO A 363 17.82 -6.62 -26.32
CA PRO A 363 19.21 -6.24 -26.05
C PRO A 363 19.61 -4.85 -26.53
N PHE A 364 19.08 -4.36 -27.66
CA PHE A 364 19.44 -3.05 -28.20
C PHE A 364 18.92 -1.87 -27.37
N ASP A 365 17.89 -2.10 -26.54
CA ASP A 365 17.27 -1.09 -25.70
C ASP A 365 17.80 -1.15 -24.24
N MET A 366 18.76 -2.04 -23.97
CA MET A 366 19.35 -2.22 -22.64
C MET A 366 20.57 -1.32 -22.45
N GLU A 367 20.62 -0.64 -21.31
CA GLU A 367 21.79 0.10 -20.86
C GLU A 367 22.12 -0.29 -19.42
N ALA A 368 23.41 -0.42 -19.11
CA ALA A 368 23.89 -0.68 -17.76
C ALA A 368 25.03 0.27 -17.42
N SER A 369 25.02 0.78 -16.19
CA SER A 369 26.10 1.60 -15.64
C SER A 369 26.35 1.25 -14.18
N MET A 370 27.61 1.34 -13.78
CA MET A 370 28.05 1.09 -12.41
C MET A 370 28.54 2.40 -11.81
N THR A 371 28.01 2.75 -10.65
CA THR A 371 28.39 3.93 -9.86
C THR A 371 29.18 3.48 -8.65
N ASP A 372 30.36 4.06 -8.45
CA ASP A 372 31.25 3.78 -7.33
C ASP A 372 30.84 4.56 -6.04
N PRO A 373 31.46 4.26 -4.88
CA PRO A 373 31.16 4.96 -3.62
C PRO A 373 31.40 6.47 -3.66
N GLU A 374 32.28 6.92 -4.54
CA GLU A 374 32.60 8.33 -4.76
C GLU A 374 31.58 9.04 -5.68
N GLY A 375 30.63 8.29 -6.25
CA GLY A 375 29.56 8.79 -7.11
C GLY A 375 29.95 8.90 -8.59
N ILE A 376 31.04 8.26 -9.01
CA ILE A 376 31.48 8.21 -10.41
C ILE A 376 30.80 7.05 -11.10
N SER A 377 30.07 7.33 -12.19
CA SER A 377 29.38 6.31 -12.99
C SER A 377 30.14 5.96 -14.27
N GLU A 378 30.33 4.67 -14.54
CA GLU A 378 30.91 4.13 -15.77
C GLU A 378 29.93 3.17 -16.46
N LEU A 379 29.90 3.17 -17.80
CA LEU A 379 29.05 2.24 -18.56
C LEU A 379 29.57 0.80 -18.43
N CYS A 380 28.64 -0.15 -18.29
CA CYS A 380 28.92 -1.58 -18.27
C CYS A 380 28.69 -2.20 -19.65
N GLU A 381 29.35 -3.31 -19.93
CA GLU A 381 29.11 -4.10 -21.13
C GLU A 381 27.90 -5.02 -20.91
N VAL A 382 26.90 -4.95 -21.81
CA VAL A 382 25.71 -5.81 -21.78
C VAL A 382 25.81 -6.82 -22.92
N MET A 383 25.80 -8.11 -22.59
CA MET A 383 25.82 -9.22 -23.55
C MET A 383 24.50 -9.98 -23.50
N ASP A 384 23.90 -10.22 -24.67
CA ASP A 384 22.73 -11.08 -24.84
C ASP A 384 23.16 -12.56 -24.80
N GLN A 385 22.45 -13.38 -24.03
CA GLN A 385 22.67 -14.81 -23.88
C GLN A 385 21.46 -15.66 -24.31
N GLU A 386 20.54 -15.10 -25.11
CA GLU A 386 19.29 -15.74 -25.54
C GLU A 386 18.28 -15.96 -24.39
N ASP A 387 17.03 -16.30 -24.70
CA ASP A 387 15.95 -16.52 -23.72
C ASP A 387 15.79 -15.39 -22.68
N PHE A 388 16.05 -14.16 -23.10
CA PHE A 388 16.03 -12.94 -22.28
C PHE A 388 17.04 -12.94 -21.12
N HIS A 389 18.12 -13.72 -21.24
CA HIS A 389 19.25 -13.67 -20.32
C HIS A 389 20.26 -12.61 -20.74
N TYR A 390 20.62 -11.74 -19.80
CA TYR A 390 21.61 -10.69 -20.01
C TYR A 390 22.77 -10.89 -19.05
N LEU A 391 23.97 -10.92 -19.60
CA LEU A 391 25.23 -10.90 -18.86
C LEU A 391 25.78 -9.47 -18.86
N ILE A 392 25.93 -8.89 -17.69
CA ILE A 392 26.46 -7.54 -17.53
C ILE A 392 27.84 -7.63 -16.91
N LYS A 393 28.84 -7.18 -17.66
CA LYS A 393 30.25 -7.19 -17.26
C LYS A 393 30.70 -5.81 -16.81
N MET A 394 31.39 -5.77 -15.68
CA MET A 394 31.93 -4.55 -15.10
C MET A 394 33.24 -4.83 -14.35
N THR A 395 34.06 -3.80 -14.17
CA THR A 395 35.33 -3.90 -13.43
C THR A 395 35.38 -2.79 -12.39
N PRO A 396 34.90 -3.02 -11.15
CA PRO A 396 34.94 -2.03 -10.08
C PRO A 396 36.38 -1.66 -9.74
N LYS A 397 36.68 -0.37 -9.62
CA LYS A 397 38.05 0.12 -9.43
C LYS A 397 38.37 0.46 -7.97
N THR A 398 37.36 0.79 -7.18
CA THR A 398 37.50 1.18 -5.77
C THR A 398 36.88 0.12 -4.85
N ASN A 399 37.23 0.16 -3.57
CA ASN A 399 36.57 -0.66 -2.55
C ASN A 399 35.36 0.10 -1.99
N GLY A 400 34.31 -0.60 -1.59
CA GLY A 400 33.11 -0.02 -1.00
C GLY A 400 31.83 -0.43 -1.74
N LEU A 401 30.72 0.22 -1.37
CA LEU A 401 29.39 -0.06 -1.91
C LEU A 401 29.21 0.55 -3.30
N HIS A 402 29.10 -0.31 -4.31
CA HIS A 402 28.82 0.07 -5.70
C HIS A 402 27.34 -0.14 -6.03
N THR A 403 26.85 0.61 -7.01
CA THR A 403 25.46 0.56 -7.49
C THR A 403 25.43 0.29 -8.98
N VAL A 404 24.71 -0.73 -9.44
CA VAL A 404 24.52 -1.06 -10.86
C VAL A 404 23.12 -0.66 -11.29
N SER A 405 23.05 0.37 -12.13
CA SER A 405 21.84 0.83 -12.78
C SER A 405 21.66 0.12 -14.10
N ILE A 406 20.63 -0.71 -14.18
CA ILE A 406 20.23 -1.43 -15.39
C ILE A 406 18.90 -0.88 -15.84
N LYS A 407 18.84 -0.39 -17.08
CA LYS A 407 17.66 0.27 -17.63
C LYS A 407 17.32 -0.34 -18.99
N HIS A 408 16.02 -0.43 -19.28
CA HIS A 408 15.47 -0.76 -20.59
C HIS A 408 14.72 0.46 -21.11
N LYS A 409 15.04 0.92 -22.33
CA LYS A 409 14.52 2.17 -22.91
C LYS A 409 14.73 3.39 -21.99
N GLY A 410 15.82 3.39 -21.22
CA GLY A 410 16.16 4.44 -20.26
C GLY A 410 15.33 4.48 -18.97
N MET A 411 14.59 3.41 -18.65
CA MET A 411 13.88 3.23 -17.39
C MET A 411 14.43 2.03 -16.62
N HIS A 412 14.57 2.15 -15.30
CA HIS A 412 15.08 1.06 -14.46
C HIS A 412 14.23 -0.20 -14.61
N VAL A 413 14.87 -1.35 -14.81
CA VAL A 413 14.22 -2.65 -14.75
C VAL A 413 13.82 -3.00 -13.31
N SER A 414 12.92 -3.96 -13.12
CA SER A 414 12.50 -4.40 -11.79
C SER A 414 13.70 -4.83 -10.92
N GLY A 415 13.81 -4.29 -9.70
CA GLY A 415 14.94 -4.50 -8.79
C GLY A 415 16.16 -3.59 -9.03
N SER A 416 16.24 -2.91 -10.17
CA SER A 416 17.28 -1.91 -10.44
C SER A 416 16.97 -0.59 -9.71
N PRO A 417 17.99 0.10 -9.16
CA PRO A 417 19.41 -0.25 -9.21
C PRO A 417 19.80 -1.30 -8.17
N PHE A 418 20.73 -2.18 -8.57
CA PHE A 418 21.28 -3.26 -7.72
C PHE A 418 22.49 -2.76 -6.93
N GLN A 419 22.75 -3.29 -5.74
CA GLN A 419 23.88 -2.85 -4.91
C GLN A 419 24.79 -4.00 -4.53
N PHE A 420 26.11 -3.75 -4.49
CA PHE A 420 27.07 -4.77 -4.09
C PHE A 420 28.35 -4.17 -3.47
N SER A 421 28.98 -4.91 -2.56
CA SER A 421 30.23 -4.50 -1.92
C SER A 421 31.45 -5.05 -2.69
N VAL A 422 32.45 -4.19 -2.83
CA VAL A 422 33.79 -4.51 -3.34
C VAL A 422 34.79 -4.43 -2.18
N GLY A 423 35.53 -5.52 -1.94
CA GLY A 423 36.37 -5.68 -0.75
C GLY A 423 35.67 -6.45 0.37
N GLN A 424 35.77 -5.95 1.62
CA GLN A 424 35.14 -6.61 2.78
C GLN A 424 33.62 -6.51 2.71
N LEU A 425 32.95 -7.64 2.96
CA LEU A 425 31.49 -7.70 3.06
C LEU A 425 31.04 -7.01 4.36
N SER A 426 29.99 -6.20 4.26
CA SER A 426 29.38 -5.49 5.40
C SER A 426 28.56 -6.44 6.31
N HIS A 427 27.83 -5.88 7.29
CA HIS A 427 26.92 -6.67 8.15
C HIS A 427 25.80 -7.29 7.29
N GLY A 428 25.74 -8.62 7.27
CA GLY A 428 24.75 -9.39 6.50
C GLY A 428 23.35 -9.44 7.13
N GLY A 429 22.46 -10.19 6.51
CA GLY A 429 21.10 -10.43 6.99
C GLY A 429 19.99 -10.31 5.93
N PRO A 430 18.74 -10.62 6.31
CA PRO A 430 17.59 -10.67 5.39
C PRO A 430 17.30 -9.34 4.69
N HIS A 431 17.63 -8.20 5.31
CA HIS A 431 17.46 -6.86 4.75
C HIS A 431 18.44 -6.54 3.61
N LYS A 432 19.47 -7.36 3.41
CA LYS A 432 20.46 -7.26 2.32
C LYS A 432 20.11 -8.15 1.12
N VAL A 433 19.10 -9.00 1.23
CA VAL A 433 18.60 -9.77 0.08
C VAL A 433 17.79 -8.84 -0.80
N GLN A 434 18.16 -8.77 -2.08
CA GLN A 434 17.43 -8.01 -3.10
C GLN A 434 16.68 -8.96 -4.02
N VAL A 435 15.48 -8.58 -4.44
CA VAL A 435 14.69 -9.33 -5.40
C VAL A 435 14.09 -8.40 -6.43
N GLY A 436 13.93 -8.89 -7.66
CA GLY A 436 13.36 -8.11 -8.74
C GLY A 436 13.04 -8.95 -9.96
N GLY A 437 11.96 -8.64 -10.64
CA GLY A 437 11.53 -9.31 -11.85
C GLY A 437 10.01 -9.36 -12.00
N PRO A 438 9.51 -9.62 -13.22
CA PRO A 438 8.08 -9.50 -13.53
C PRO A 438 7.19 -10.44 -12.71
N GLY A 439 7.70 -11.60 -12.31
CA GLY A 439 6.98 -12.57 -11.47
C GLY A 439 6.69 -12.10 -10.04
N LEU A 440 7.28 -10.99 -9.58
CA LEU A 440 6.93 -10.37 -8.29
C LEU A 440 5.90 -9.24 -8.43
N GLU A 441 5.51 -8.92 -9.68
CA GLU A 441 4.61 -7.81 -10.00
C GLU A 441 3.31 -8.32 -10.63
N LYS A 442 3.40 -9.30 -11.53
CA LYS A 442 2.27 -9.91 -12.23
C LYS A 442 2.55 -11.39 -12.54
N GLY A 443 1.50 -12.14 -12.80
CA GLY A 443 1.66 -13.48 -13.37
C GLY A 443 0.56 -13.88 -14.34
N GLU A 444 0.80 -14.96 -15.07
CA GLU A 444 -0.19 -15.58 -15.95
C GLU A 444 -0.26 -17.08 -15.66
N VAL A 445 -1.49 -17.62 -15.67
CA VAL A 445 -1.71 -19.07 -15.53
C VAL A 445 -0.98 -19.81 -16.65
N GLY A 446 -0.33 -20.91 -16.30
CA GLY A 446 0.32 -21.76 -17.29
C GLY A 446 1.71 -21.29 -17.74
N LEU A 447 2.10 -20.04 -17.50
CA LEU A 447 3.43 -19.52 -17.81
C LEU A 447 4.40 -19.62 -16.63
N GLN A 448 5.70 -19.50 -16.94
CA GLN A 448 6.75 -19.33 -15.93
C GLN A 448 6.80 -17.86 -15.51
N ASN A 449 6.44 -17.59 -14.26
CA ASN A 449 6.50 -16.26 -13.66
C ASN A 449 7.87 -16.11 -13.01
N VAL A 450 8.77 -15.36 -13.66
CA VAL A 450 10.21 -15.33 -13.35
C VAL A 450 10.58 -14.10 -12.54
N PHE A 451 11.47 -14.27 -11.56
CA PHE A 451 12.14 -13.19 -10.85
C PHE A 451 13.55 -13.59 -10.42
N ASN A 452 14.38 -12.60 -10.13
CA ASN A 452 15.77 -12.76 -9.73
C ASN A 452 15.89 -12.50 -8.22
N ILE A 453 16.78 -13.24 -7.56
CA ILE A 453 17.12 -13.08 -6.14
C ILE A 453 18.63 -12.89 -6.02
N TYR A 454 19.05 -11.87 -5.29
CA TYR A 454 20.46 -11.56 -5.02
C TYR A 454 20.71 -11.61 -3.51
N THR A 455 21.56 -12.56 -3.08
CA THR A 455 21.78 -12.88 -1.66
C THR A 455 23.21 -12.61 -1.19
N ARG A 456 24.11 -12.16 -2.07
CA ARG A 456 25.54 -12.00 -1.76
C ARG A 456 25.83 -11.17 -0.51
N GLU A 457 25.15 -10.03 -0.35
CA GLU A 457 25.33 -9.14 0.79
C GLU A 457 24.65 -9.64 2.08
N ALA A 458 23.81 -10.69 1.99
CA ALA A 458 23.14 -11.26 3.15
C ALA A 458 24.04 -12.20 3.98
N GLY A 459 25.16 -12.66 3.41
CA GLY A 459 26.06 -13.64 4.03
C GLY A 459 25.62 -15.08 3.78
N PRO A 460 26.12 -16.06 4.57
CA PRO A 460 25.64 -17.44 4.54
C PRO A 460 24.31 -17.59 5.30
N GLY A 461 23.45 -18.49 4.83
CA GLY A 461 22.12 -18.68 5.42
C GLY A 461 21.18 -19.43 4.50
N THR A 462 19.92 -19.54 4.92
CA THR A 462 18.90 -20.35 4.26
C THR A 462 17.86 -19.46 3.60
N LEU A 463 17.73 -19.55 2.28
CA LEU A 463 16.71 -18.86 1.49
C LEU A 463 15.46 -19.75 1.38
N SER A 464 14.30 -19.19 1.68
CA SER A 464 13.01 -19.86 1.48
C SER A 464 12.13 -19.03 0.56
N VAL A 465 11.60 -19.67 -0.49
CA VAL A 465 10.62 -19.09 -1.40
C VAL A 465 9.34 -19.91 -1.30
N ALA A 466 8.24 -19.25 -0.93
CA ALA A 466 6.92 -19.85 -0.90
C ALA A 466 5.94 -19.08 -1.76
N VAL A 467 5.05 -19.80 -2.43
CA VAL A 467 3.97 -19.20 -3.22
C VAL A 467 2.65 -19.75 -2.68
N GLU A 468 1.82 -18.85 -2.19
CA GLU A 468 0.52 -19.14 -1.58
C GLU A 468 -0.59 -18.49 -2.40
N GLY A 469 -1.61 -19.23 -2.80
CA GLY A 469 -2.73 -18.65 -3.53
C GLY A 469 -3.83 -19.65 -3.88
N THR A 470 -4.61 -19.33 -4.92
CA THR A 470 -5.84 -20.04 -5.30
C THR A 470 -5.63 -21.48 -5.80
N ALA A 471 -4.37 -21.87 -6.05
CA ALA A 471 -3.95 -23.23 -6.36
C ALA A 471 -2.49 -23.45 -6.00
N LYS A 472 -2.08 -24.71 -5.87
CA LYS A 472 -0.68 -25.07 -5.67
C LYS A 472 0.18 -24.56 -6.84
N ALA A 473 1.22 -23.78 -6.54
CA ALA A 473 2.21 -23.37 -7.52
C ALA A 473 3.37 -24.39 -7.58
N THR A 474 3.96 -24.56 -8.75
CA THR A 474 5.26 -25.25 -8.90
C THR A 474 6.36 -24.21 -8.89
N ILE A 475 7.31 -24.33 -7.96
CA ILE A 475 8.43 -23.38 -7.79
C ILE A 475 9.71 -24.05 -8.29
N GLN A 476 10.59 -23.29 -8.94
CA GLN A 476 11.92 -23.73 -9.35
C GLN A 476 12.95 -22.65 -9.03
N LEU A 477 14.10 -23.06 -8.50
CA LEU A 477 15.22 -22.20 -8.15
C LEU A 477 16.49 -22.67 -8.87
N GLU A 478 17.13 -21.78 -9.61
CA GLU A 478 18.37 -22.00 -10.33
C GLU A 478 19.49 -21.20 -9.66
N GLN A 479 20.58 -21.88 -9.25
CA GLN A 479 21.75 -21.19 -8.71
C GLN A 479 22.55 -20.57 -9.85
N ARG A 480 22.95 -19.31 -9.68
CA ARG A 480 23.87 -18.61 -10.58
C ARG A 480 25.10 -18.13 -9.81
N PRO A 481 26.20 -17.77 -10.49
CA PRO A 481 27.41 -17.26 -9.84
C PRO A 481 27.15 -15.99 -9.00
N ASN A 482 28.10 -15.66 -8.11
CA ASN A 482 28.13 -14.40 -7.36
C ASN A 482 26.89 -14.12 -6.48
N GLY A 483 26.20 -15.15 -6.00
CA GLY A 483 25.04 -15.01 -5.11
C GLY A 483 23.74 -14.63 -5.83
N PHE A 484 23.67 -14.81 -7.15
CA PHE A 484 22.43 -14.70 -7.92
C PHE A 484 21.68 -16.03 -7.94
N LEU A 485 20.36 -15.95 -7.87
CA LEU A 485 19.45 -17.07 -8.11
C LEU A 485 18.34 -16.64 -9.05
N GLY A 486 18.07 -17.47 -10.06
CA GLY A 486 16.86 -17.38 -10.85
C GLY A 486 15.73 -18.10 -10.12
N ALA A 487 14.59 -17.46 -9.95
CA ALA A 487 13.40 -18.05 -9.35
C ALA A 487 12.24 -17.98 -10.32
N GLN A 488 11.48 -19.06 -10.43
CA GLN A 488 10.27 -19.06 -11.24
C GLN A 488 9.18 -19.90 -10.60
N TYR A 489 7.93 -19.49 -10.81
CA TYR A 489 6.78 -20.27 -10.40
C TYR A 489 5.70 -20.34 -11.47
N LYS A 490 4.98 -21.46 -11.50
CA LYS A 490 3.86 -21.70 -12.42
C LYS A 490 2.61 -22.06 -11.65
N THR A 491 1.49 -21.42 -11.98
CA THR A 491 0.19 -21.61 -11.35
C THR A 491 -0.81 -22.20 -12.34
N SER A 492 -1.84 -22.89 -11.82
CA SER A 492 -2.89 -23.54 -12.62
C SER A 492 -4.24 -22.83 -12.56
N LYS A 493 -4.40 -21.84 -11.67
CA LYS A 493 -5.62 -21.05 -11.53
C LYS A 493 -5.28 -19.56 -11.44
N PRO A 494 -6.16 -18.70 -11.99
CA PRO A 494 -6.00 -17.27 -11.82
C PRO A 494 -6.33 -16.85 -10.38
N GLY A 495 -5.98 -15.63 -10.04
CA GLY A 495 -6.28 -14.99 -8.76
C GLY A 495 -5.04 -14.41 -8.09
N MET A 496 -5.23 -13.93 -6.86
CA MET A 496 -4.16 -13.30 -6.08
C MET A 496 -3.26 -14.34 -5.39
N TYR A 497 -1.96 -14.22 -5.58
CA TYR A 497 -0.91 -15.04 -4.98
C TYR A 497 0.02 -14.20 -4.11
N GLY A 498 0.41 -14.70 -2.94
CA GLY A 498 1.50 -14.16 -2.12
C GLY A 498 2.79 -14.91 -2.42
N VAL A 499 3.81 -14.21 -2.90
CA VAL A 499 5.18 -14.74 -3.05
C VAL A 499 5.99 -14.32 -1.83
N HIS A 500 6.24 -15.26 -0.94
CA HIS A 500 7.01 -15.08 0.28
C HIS A 500 8.46 -15.42 0.01
N VAL A 501 9.34 -14.41 0.05
CA VAL A 501 10.78 -14.61 0.10
C VAL A 501 11.27 -14.35 1.52
N LYS A 502 11.97 -15.33 2.09
CA LYS A 502 12.53 -15.28 3.44
C LYS A 502 14.00 -15.67 3.41
N TYR A 503 14.77 -15.12 4.33
CA TYR A 503 16.17 -15.47 4.54
C TYR A 503 16.40 -15.69 6.04
N ASN A 504 16.88 -16.87 6.43
CA ASN A 504 16.93 -17.34 7.83
C ASN A 504 15.58 -17.19 8.54
N ASP A 505 14.51 -17.67 7.90
CA ASP A 505 13.10 -17.61 8.36
C ASP A 505 12.48 -16.21 8.53
N VAL A 506 13.25 -15.15 8.31
CA VAL A 506 12.81 -13.76 8.38
C VAL A 506 12.45 -13.26 6.97
N HIS A 507 11.32 -12.56 6.86
CA HIS A 507 10.93 -11.92 5.61
C HIS A 507 11.95 -10.86 5.17
N ILE A 508 12.28 -10.88 3.88
CA ILE A 508 13.05 -9.79 3.27
C ILE A 508 12.15 -8.54 3.13
N PRO A 509 12.71 -7.34 2.98
CA PRO A 509 11.93 -6.13 2.73
C PRO A 509 10.98 -6.29 1.53
N GLY A 510 9.71 -5.91 1.70
CA GLY A 510 8.68 -6.02 0.66
C GLY A 510 8.00 -7.38 0.55
N SER A 511 8.51 -8.42 1.21
CA SER A 511 7.91 -9.74 1.26
C SER A 511 6.81 -9.81 2.34
N PRO A 512 5.64 -10.42 2.08
CA PRO A 512 5.26 -11.10 0.84
C PRO A 512 4.91 -10.13 -0.30
N PHE A 513 5.29 -10.52 -1.52
CA PHE A 513 4.92 -9.81 -2.75
C PHE A 513 3.55 -10.31 -3.22
N MET A 514 2.57 -9.41 -3.31
CA MET A 514 1.22 -9.75 -3.74
C MET A 514 1.11 -9.64 -5.26
N VAL A 515 0.88 -10.76 -5.92
CA VAL A 515 0.90 -10.89 -7.38
C VAL A 515 -0.46 -11.35 -7.87
N ASN A 516 -1.07 -10.58 -8.77
CA ASN A 516 -2.27 -11.03 -9.47
C ASN A 516 -1.87 -11.93 -10.65
N VAL A 517 -2.29 -13.19 -10.60
CA VAL A 517 -2.11 -14.14 -11.70
C VAL A 517 -3.35 -14.11 -12.57
N ALA A 518 -3.21 -13.57 -13.78
CA ALA A 518 -4.30 -13.48 -14.73
C ALA A 518 -4.61 -14.83 -15.41
N PRO A 519 -5.84 -15.01 -15.94
CA PRO A 519 -6.17 -16.16 -16.79
C PRO A 519 -5.27 -16.26 -18.02
N ASP A 520 -5.06 -17.47 -18.55
CA ASP A 520 -4.40 -17.65 -19.86
C ASP A 520 -5.33 -17.13 -20.95
N SER A 521 -5.07 -15.91 -21.41
CA SER A 521 -5.78 -15.31 -22.52
C SER A 521 -4.81 -15.26 -23.69
N GLY A 522 -4.58 -16.41 -24.34
CA GLY A 522 -3.83 -16.45 -25.60
C GLY A 522 -4.38 -15.48 -26.66
N VAL A 523 -5.63 -15.03 -26.52
CA VAL A 523 -6.26 -13.94 -27.28
C VAL A 523 -5.71 -12.55 -26.95
N ALA A 524 -5.35 -12.27 -25.69
CA ALA A 524 -4.71 -11.02 -25.30
C ALA A 524 -3.35 -10.83 -25.99
N ARG A 525 -2.65 -11.93 -26.32
CA ARG A 525 -1.38 -11.90 -27.08
C ARG A 525 -1.53 -11.44 -28.53
N GLN A 526 -2.74 -11.46 -29.07
CA GLN A 526 -3.02 -10.96 -30.43
C GLN A 526 -3.15 -9.44 -30.46
N ILE A 527 -3.33 -8.80 -29.31
CA ILE A 527 -3.52 -7.36 -29.22
C ILE A 527 -2.19 -6.62 -29.34
N SER A 528 -2.17 -5.58 -30.17
CA SER A 528 -1.01 -4.70 -30.35
C SER A 528 -1.31 -3.26 -29.95
N ILE A 529 -0.31 -2.58 -29.38
CA ILE A 529 -0.35 -1.14 -29.10
C ILE A 529 0.41 -0.38 -30.18
N HIS A 530 -0.15 0.75 -30.59
CA HIS A 530 0.49 1.69 -31.51
C HIS A 530 0.45 3.12 -30.94
N ALA A 531 1.45 3.92 -31.30
CA ALA A 531 1.58 5.34 -30.96
C ALA A 531 1.66 5.70 -29.46
N LEU A 532 1.87 4.72 -28.56
CA LEU A 532 2.22 5.01 -27.17
C LEU A 532 3.67 5.49 -27.09
N LYS A 533 3.85 6.74 -26.69
CA LYS A 533 5.18 7.31 -26.41
C LYS A 533 5.62 6.90 -25.02
N ASP A 534 6.85 6.43 -24.90
CA ASP A 534 7.51 6.11 -23.63
C ASP A 534 8.10 7.35 -22.94
N LYS A 535 8.38 8.43 -23.69
CA LYS A 535 8.95 9.69 -23.18
C LYS A 535 8.36 10.93 -23.85
N GLY A 536 8.66 12.10 -23.28
CA GLY A 536 8.27 13.41 -23.82
C GLY A 536 6.78 13.77 -23.58
N LEU A 537 6.12 13.04 -22.69
CA LEU A 537 4.76 13.35 -22.24
C LEU A 537 4.82 14.50 -21.22
N LEU A 538 3.77 15.33 -21.17
CA LEU A 538 3.71 16.50 -20.29
C LEU A 538 2.56 16.35 -19.28
N ILE A 539 2.76 16.90 -18.08
CA ILE A 539 1.69 17.00 -17.09
C ILE A 539 0.52 17.84 -17.63
N ASP A 540 -0.69 17.49 -17.23
CA ASP A 540 -1.93 18.16 -17.62
C ASP A 540 -2.21 18.17 -19.13
N LYS A 541 -1.48 17.37 -19.92
CA LYS A 541 -1.72 17.19 -21.35
C LYS A 541 -2.30 15.80 -21.62
N PRO A 542 -3.30 15.67 -22.51
CA PRO A 542 -3.86 14.37 -22.85
C PRO A 542 -2.83 13.49 -23.57
N VAL A 543 -2.75 12.24 -23.13
CA VAL A 543 -2.00 11.17 -23.77
C VAL A 543 -3.01 10.27 -24.47
N THR A 544 -2.77 9.97 -25.75
CA THR A 544 -3.61 9.09 -26.56
C THR A 544 -2.73 8.08 -27.27
N PHE A 545 -3.13 6.82 -27.25
CA PHE A 545 -2.54 5.75 -28.05
C PHE A 545 -3.64 4.81 -28.55
N SER A 546 -3.33 3.98 -29.54
CA SER A 546 -4.31 3.04 -30.11
C SER A 546 -3.95 1.59 -29.78
N VAL A 547 -4.97 0.76 -29.64
CA VAL A 547 -4.92 -0.67 -29.34
C VAL A 547 -5.67 -1.40 -30.46
N ALA A 548 -4.98 -2.23 -31.23
CA ALA A 548 -5.59 -3.02 -32.28
C ALA A 548 -5.83 -4.46 -31.78
N PHE A 549 -7.07 -4.93 -31.92
CA PHE A 549 -7.48 -6.26 -31.48
C PHE A 549 -7.03 -7.37 -32.43
N ASN A 550 -6.73 -7.05 -33.69
CA ASN A 550 -6.25 -8.00 -34.70
C ASN A 550 -7.12 -9.27 -34.82
N GLY A 551 -8.44 -9.12 -34.67
CA GLY A 551 -9.41 -10.22 -34.71
C GLY A 551 -9.69 -10.89 -33.36
N ALA A 552 -9.00 -10.50 -32.29
CA ALA A 552 -9.37 -10.88 -30.93
C ALA A 552 -10.76 -10.34 -30.56
N GLN A 553 -11.42 -10.98 -29.61
CA GLN A 553 -12.67 -10.51 -29.01
C GLN A 553 -12.55 -10.48 -27.48
N GLY A 554 -13.19 -9.50 -26.86
CA GLY A 554 -13.16 -9.33 -25.41
C GLY A 554 -13.34 -7.87 -25.00
N HIS A 555 -13.26 -7.63 -23.70
CA HIS A 555 -13.39 -6.29 -23.12
C HIS A 555 -12.00 -5.70 -22.83
N LEU A 556 -11.70 -4.56 -23.46
CA LEU A 556 -10.47 -3.79 -23.20
C LEU A 556 -10.64 -2.94 -21.93
N HIS A 557 -9.75 -3.12 -20.97
CA HIS A 557 -9.66 -2.25 -19.80
C HIS A 557 -8.25 -1.70 -19.68
N ALA A 558 -8.12 -0.40 -19.38
CA ALA A 558 -6.83 0.21 -19.15
C ALA A 558 -6.84 1.14 -17.94
N THR A 559 -5.77 1.11 -17.15
CA THR A 559 -5.53 2.00 -16.02
C THR A 559 -4.09 2.49 -16.01
N VAL A 560 -3.81 3.59 -15.32
CA VAL A 560 -2.47 4.13 -15.11
C VAL A 560 -2.18 4.20 -13.62
N ARG A 561 -1.10 3.56 -13.19
CA ARG A 561 -0.49 3.82 -11.89
C ARG A 561 0.41 5.05 -11.94
N THR A 562 0.21 5.97 -11.01
CA THR A 562 1.03 7.18 -10.86
C THR A 562 2.29 6.92 -10.02
N PRO A 563 3.31 7.78 -10.12
CA PRO A 563 4.49 7.74 -9.26
C PRO A 563 4.16 7.80 -7.76
N SER A 564 3.06 8.40 -7.33
CA SER A 564 2.64 8.40 -5.91
C SER A 564 1.98 7.09 -5.46
N GLY A 565 1.77 6.14 -6.38
CA GLY A 565 1.00 4.91 -6.13
C GLY A 565 -0.51 5.07 -6.30
N GLY A 566 -0.97 6.23 -6.80
CA GLY A 566 -2.35 6.42 -7.22
C GLY A 566 -2.70 5.60 -8.46
N HIS A 567 -4.00 5.39 -8.68
CA HIS A 567 -4.52 4.76 -9.90
C HIS A 567 -5.45 5.73 -10.63
N MET A 568 -5.38 5.72 -11.94
CA MET A 568 -6.20 6.54 -12.84
C MET A 568 -6.82 5.61 -13.88
N ASP A 569 -8.14 5.65 -14.04
CA ASP A 569 -8.78 4.92 -15.12
C ASP A 569 -8.47 5.60 -16.47
N CYS A 570 -8.19 4.79 -17.48
CA CYS A 570 -8.10 5.26 -18.86
C CYS A 570 -9.47 5.19 -19.53
N LEU A 571 -9.70 6.12 -20.44
CA LEU A 571 -10.81 6.04 -21.37
C LEU A 571 -10.42 5.12 -22.54
N CYS A 572 -11.09 3.98 -22.68
CA CYS A 572 -11.00 3.10 -23.84
C CYS A 572 -12.20 3.33 -24.77
N GLN A 573 -11.97 3.59 -26.05
CA GLN A 573 -13.04 3.87 -27.02
C GLN A 573 -12.74 3.19 -28.36
N GLU A 574 -13.67 2.41 -28.90
CA GLU A 574 -13.55 1.89 -30.26
C GLU A 574 -13.65 3.05 -31.29
N MET A 575 -12.68 3.14 -32.19
CA MET A 575 -12.56 4.18 -33.21
C MET A 575 -12.82 3.68 -34.61
N ASP A 576 -12.50 2.41 -34.84
CA ASP A 576 -12.82 1.64 -36.03
C ASP A 576 -12.96 0.18 -35.60
N THR A 577 -13.49 -0.68 -36.47
CA THR A 577 -13.76 -2.08 -36.18
C THR A 577 -12.50 -2.77 -35.64
N GLY A 578 -12.50 -3.14 -34.35
CA GLY A 578 -11.37 -3.79 -33.69
C GLY A 578 -10.17 -2.88 -33.39
N VAL A 579 -10.32 -1.56 -33.45
CA VAL A 579 -9.28 -0.57 -33.10
C VAL A 579 -9.81 0.39 -32.05
N TYR A 580 -9.16 0.40 -30.89
CA TYR A 580 -9.53 1.21 -29.74
C TYR A 580 -8.52 2.34 -29.51
N ALA A 581 -8.98 3.54 -29.17
CA ALA A 581 -8.15 4.59 -28.60
C ALA A 581 -8.20 4.53 -27.07
N VAL A 582 -7.03 4.57 -26.43
CA VAL A 582 -6.87 4.67 -24.98
C VAL A 582 -6.35 6.06 -24.63
N ARG A 583 -7.02 6.75 -23.69
CA ARG A 583 -6.71 8.14 -23.32
C ARG A 583 -6.65 8.35 -21.81
N PHE A 584 -5.72 9.19 -21.37
CA PHE A 584 -5.61 9.66 -19.98
C PHE A 584 -4.88 11.01 -19.91
N ILE A 585 -4.96 11.71 -18.77
CA ILE A 585 -4.28 13.00 -18.54
C ILE A 585 -3.42 12.88 -17.28
N PRO A 586 -2.11 12.67 -17.37
CA PRO A 586 -1.26 12.53 -16.18
C PRO A 586 -1.18 13.84 -15.40
N LYS A 587 -1.15 13.72 -14.08
CA LYS A 587 -1.14 14.84 -13.12
C LYS A 587 0.15 14.97 -12.34
N GLU A 588 1.06 14.01 -12.49
CA GLU A 588 2.32 13.92 -11.75
C GLU A 588 3.49 13.86 -12.74
N ASN A 589 4.66 14.33 -12.33
CA ASN A 589 5.91 14.06 -13.03
C ASN A 589 6.46 12.70 -12.57
N GLY A 590 7.07 11.95 -13.49
CA GLY A 590 7.76 10.70 -13.19
C GLY A 590 7.24 9.50 -13.98
N VAL A 591 7.71 8.31 -13.58
CA VAL A 591 7.35 7.02 -14.22
C VAL A 591 5.93 6.63 -13.84
N HIS A 592 5.06 6.55 -14.84
CA HIS A 592 3.74 5.95 -14.72
C HIS A 592 3.76 4.55 -15.32
N TYR A 593 2.86 3.67 -14.87
CA TYR A 593 2.70 2.34 -15.46
C TYR A 593 1.29 2.23 -16.04
N VAL A 594 1.20 1.99 -17.35
CA VAL A 594 -0.07 1.82 -18.07
C VAL A 594 -0.42 0.33 -18.10
N ASP A 595 -1.36 -0.08 -17.26
CA ASP A 595 -1.93 -1.41 -17.24
C ASP A 595 -3.01 -1.51 -18.33
N VAL A 596 -2.73 -2.18 -19.45
CA VAL A 596 -3.71 -2.52 -20.51
C VAL A 596 -4.04 -4.01 -20.46
N LYS A 597 -5.33 -4.36 -20.41
CA LYS A 597 -5.83 -5.72 -20.22
C LYS A 597 -6.97 -6.06 -21.17
N LEU A 598 -7.02 -7.30 -21.63
CA LEU A 598 -8.16 -7.89 -22.34
C LEU A 598 -8.71 -9.06 -21.51
N ASN A 599 -9.97 -8.96 -21.07
CA ASN A 599 -10.58 -9.95 -20.18
C ASN A 599 -9.67 -10.24 -18.96
N ASP A 600 -9.17 -9.16 -18.34
CA ASP A 600 -8.28 -9.15 -17.17
C ASP A 600 -6.88 -9.74 -17.35
N ALA A 601 -6.58 -10.29 -18.52
CA ALA A 601 -5.22 -10.65 -18.91
C ALA A 601 -4.47 -9.44 -19.46
N HIS A 602 -3.29 -9.19 -18.91
CA HIS A 602 -2.36 -8.22 -19.49
C HIS A 602 -2.05 -8.62 -20.93
N ILE A 603 -2.17 -7.65 -21.84
CA ILE A 603 -1.67 -7.81 -23.20
C ILE A 603 -0.12 -7.80 -23.17
N PRO A 604 0.57 -8.14 -24.27
CA PRO A 604 2.02 -8.02 -24.37
C PRO A 604 2.50 -6.62 -23.94
N ASP A 605 3.65 -6.56 -23.28
CA ASP A 605 4.29 -5.35 -22.73
C ASP A 605 3.57 -4.66 -21.57
N SER A 606 2.31 -5.00 -21.28
CA SER A 606 1.55 -4.44 -20.16
C SER A 606 1.93 -5.08 -18.82
N PRO A 607 2.17 -4.32 -17.73
CA PRO A 607 2.08 -2.86 -17.64
C PRO A 607 3.26 -2.14 -18.30
N ILE A 608 2.93 -1.07 -19.03
CA ILE A 608 3.89 -0.35 -19.87
C ILE A 608 4.39 0.88 -19.10
N PRO A 609 5.68 0.95 -18.77
CA PRO A 609 6.22 2.13 -18.13
C PRO A 609 6.31 3.30 -19.13
N ILE A 610 5.90 4.49 -18.71
CA ILE A 610 5.97 5.74 -19.48
C ILE A 610 6.50 6.88 -18.60
N MET A 611 7.21 7.83 -19.21
CA MET A 611 7.78 9.00 -18.54
C MET A 611 6.97 10.26 -18.85
N VAL A 612 6.47 10.91 -17.79
CA VAL A 612 5.78 12.21 -17.86
C VAL A 612 6.63 13.29 -17.20
N GLY A 613 6.85 14.42 -17.89
CA GLY A 613 7.68 15.54 -17.42
C GLY A 613 9.13 15.48 -17.90
N SER A 614 9.94 16.46 -17.47
CA SER A 614 11.36 16.58 -17.86
C SER A 614 12.30 15.95 -16.82
N THR A 615 13.06 14.95 -17.29
CA THR A 615 14.04 14.08 -16.61
C THR A 615 13.46 12.96 -15.76
N ALA A 616 13.83 11.72 -16.12
CA ALA A 616 13.67 10.55 -15.28
C ALA A 616 14.45 10.79 -13.99
N SER A 617 13.79 10.68 -12.84
CA SER A 617 14.49 10.61 -11.56
C SER A 617 15.45 9.41 -11.60
N ASP A 618 16.75 9.63 -11.40
CA ASP A 618 17.72 8.54 -11.30
C ASP A 618 18.06 8.29 -9.83
N PRO A 619 17.47 7.27 -9.18
CA PRO A 619 17.73 6.95 -7.78
C PRO A 619 19.20 6.59 -7.52
N ALA A 620 19.98 6.16 -8.53
CA ALA A 620 21.39 5.85 -8.36
C ALA A 620 22.27 7.10 -8.22
N MET A 621 21.79 8.25 -8.68
CA MET A 621 22.45 9.54 -8.47
C MET A 621 22.14 10.15 -7.09
N VAL A 622 21.22 9.54 -6.33
CA VAL A 622 20.85 10.00 -4.98
C VAL A 622 21.69 9.26 -3.95
N THR A 623 22.37 10.01 -3.09
CA THR A 623 23.17 9.46 -2.00
C THR A 623 22.60 9.91 -0.66
N ALA A 624 22.63 9.03 0.35
CA ALA A 624 22.36 9.43 1.73
C ALA A 624 23.58 9.14 2.61
N SER A 625 23.88 10.07 3.51
CA SER A 625 25.05 10.00 4.40
C SER A 625 24.78 10.72 5.72
N GLY A 626 25.48 10.30 6.77
CA GLY A 626 25.42 10.92 8.10
C GLY A 626 25.16 9.91 9.20
N ASP A 627 25.64 10.23 10.41
CA ASP A 627 25.69 9.33 11.55
C ASP A 627 24.34 8.69 11.88
N GLY A 628 23.23 9.42 11.65
CA GLY A 628 21.87 8.92 11.92
C GLY A 628 21.47 7.68 11.10
N LEU A 629 22.18 7.35 10.01
CA LEU A 629 21.95 6.12 9.25
C LEU A 629 22.56 4.87 9.88
N GLU A 630 23.52 5.05 10.80
CA GLU A 630 24.29 3.95 11.40
C GLU A 630 24.12 3.88 12.92
N HIS A 631 24.08 5.03 13.59
CA HIS A 631 24.04 5.15 15.04
C HIS A 631 23.11 6.28 15.49
N GLY A 632 22.53 6.12 16.69
CA GLY A 632 21.71 7.17 17.25
C GLY A 632 21.54 7.08 18.76
N LYS A 633 20.89 8.11 19.31
CA LYS A 633 20.53 8.19 20.72
C LYS A 633 19.03 8.37 20.90
N CYS A 634 18.49 7.67 21.91
CA CYS A 634 17.12 7.84 22.37
C CYS A 634 16.87 9.29 22.81
N GLY A 635 15.73 9.86 22.42
CA GLY A 635 15.31 11.21 22.77
C GLY A 635 16.09 12.34 22.08
N ALA A 636 17.13 12.02 21.31
CA ALA A 636 17.92 12.98 20.55
C ALA A 636 17.57 12.98 19.06
N LYS A 637 17.82 14.10 18.38
CA LYS A 637 17.69 14.19 16.92
C LYS A 637 18.88 13.50 16.25
N ASN A 638 18.63 12.40 15.58
CA ASN A 638 19.60 11.68 14.76
C ASN A 638 19.44 12.15 13.31
N LYS A 639 20.53 12.60 12.68
CA LYS A 639 20.48 13.33 11.41
C LYS A 639 21.19 12.57 10.29
N PHE A 640 20.67 12.74 9.08
CA PHE A 640 21.34 12.33 7.86
C PHE A 640 20.94 13.24 6.70
N ILE A 641 21.76 13.30 5.66
CA ILE A 641 21.58 14.15 4.49
C ILE A 641 21.38 13.26 3.27
N VAL A 642 20.34 13.55 2.50
CA VAL A 642 20.07 12.96 1.18
C VAL A 642 20.41 13.98 0.11
N ARG A 643 21.44 13.73 -0.70
CA ARG A 643 21.84 14.57 -1.83
C ARG A 643 21.08 14.14 -3.09
N THR A 644 20.44 15.07 -3.76
CA THR A 644 19.63 14.82 -4.97
C THR A 644 20.12 15.62 -6.18
N ALA A 645 21.30 16.24 -6.08
CA ALA A 645 21.90 16.99 -7.18
C ALA A 645 22.21 16.07 -8.37
N GLY A 646 21.76 16.46 -9.55
CA GLY A 646 21.93 15.67 -10.78
C GLY A 646 20.97 14.49 -10.94
N ALA A 647 20.13 14.18 -9.94
CA ALA A 647 19.22 13.03 -9.98
C ALA A 647 17.90 13.29 -10.75
N GLY A 648 17.68 14.49 -11.31
CA GLY A 648 16.39 14.90 -11.87
C GLY A 648 15.33 15.17 -10.80
N SER A 649 14.09 15.47 -11.17
CA SER A 649 12.98 15.66 -10.21
C SER A 649 12.26 14.34 -9.89
N GLY A 650 11.94 14.08 -8.62
CA GLY A 650 11.26 12.84 -8.20
C GLY A 650 10.67 12.93 -6.79
N LEU A 651 9.89 11.91 -6.40
CA LEU A 651 9.37 11.80 -5.03
C LEU A 651 10.45 11.21 -4.11
N LEU A 652 10.93 11.97 -3.13
CA LEU A 652 11.85 11.49 -2.10
C LEU A 652 11.06 11.04 -0.87
N ALA A 653 11.07 9.75 -0.56
CA ALA A 653 10.36 9.16 0.58
C ALA A 653 11.32 8.48 1.55
N VAL A 654 11.10 8.69 2.85
CA VAL A 654 11.85 8.07 3.94
C VAL A 654 10.89 7.30 4.83
N PHE A 655 11.24 6.07 5.17
CA PHE A 655 10.55 5.20 6.12
C PHE A 655 11.53 4.80 7.22
N ILE A 656 11.10 4.81 8.48
CA ILE A 656 11.88 4.38 9.62
C ILE A 656 11.06 3.38 10.40
N ASP A 657 11.53 2.13 10.38
CA ASP A 657 10.93 0.99 11.07
C ASP A 657 11.79 0.66 12.29
N GLY A 658 11.20 0.54 13.49
CA GLY A 658 11.98 0.19 14.67
C GLY A 658 11.16 -0.06 15.93
N PRO A 659 11.81 -0.21 17.10
CA PRO A 659 11.17 -0.50 18.39
C PRO A 659 10.20 0.58 18.91
N SER A 660 10.24 1.78 18.31
CA SER A 660 9.32 2.87 18.60
C SER A 660 9.09 3.75 17.36
N LYS A 661 7.93 4.41 17.27
CA LYS A 661 7.73 5.49 16.28
C LYS A 661 8.69 6.63 16.57
N SER A 662 9.26 7.21 15.52
CA SER A 662 10.20 8.31 15.61
C SER A 662 9.57 9.61 15.09
N ALA A 663 9.80 10.72 15.78
CA ALA A 663 9.41 12.04 15.26
C ALA A 663 10.33 12.41 14.10
N LEU A 664 9.78 12.68 12.91
CA LEU A 664 10.51 12.99 11.67
C LEU A 664 10.45 14.47 11.32
N SER A 665 11.55 15.01 10.81
CA SER A 665 11.60 16.34 10.19
C SER A 665 12.59 16.39 9.04
N CYS A 666 12.34 17.25 8.06
CA CYS A 666 13.18 17.42 6.88
C CYS A 666 13.48 18.91 6.69
N LYS A 667 14.70 19.23 6.25
CA LYS A 667 15.16 20.57 5.92
C LYS A 667 15.77 20.55 4.52
N GLU A 668 15.32 21.43 3.64
CA GLU A 668 15.93 21.56 2.31
C GLU A 668 17.34 22.17 2.39
N LEU A 669 18.27 21.61 1.61
CA LEU A 669 19.65 22.08 1.44
C LEU A 669 19.93 22.42 -0.04
N ASP A 670 21.01 23.14 -0.31
CA ASP A 670 21.38 23.56 -1.69
C ASP A 670 21.54 22.37 -2.65
N GLU A 671 22.08 21.24 -2.17
CA GLU A 671 22.32 20.03 -2.98
C GLU A 671 21.43 18.83 -2.59
N GLY A 672 20.43 19.04 -1.72
CA GLY A 672 19.63 17.92 -1.21
C GLY A 672 18.68 18.28 -0.07
N TYR A 673 18.58 17.39 0.91
CA TYR A 673 17.66 17.47 2.05
C TYR A 673 18.31 16.86 3.31
N GLU A 674 18.28 17.56 4.45
CA GLU A 674 18.65 17.01 5.77
C GLU A 674 17.41 16.43 6.44
N PHE A 675 17.42 15.14 6.75
CA PHE A 675 16.40 14.48 7.56
C PHE A 675 16.89 14.36 8.99
N SER A 676 15.96 14.47 9.94
CA SER A 676 16.23 14.10 11.33
C SER A 676 15.09 13.31 11.95
N TYR A 677 15.44 12.28 12.73
CA TYR A 677 14.49 11.44 13.45
C TYR A 677 14.84 11.35 14.94
N THR A 678 13.80 11.33 15.79
CA THR A 678 13.95 11.22 17.25
C THR A 678 13.28 9.94 17.75
N PRO A 679 14.05 8.85 18.00
CA PRO A 679 13.55 7.58 18.52
C PRO A 679 13.35 7.64 20.03
N PHE A 680 12.42 6.86 20.58
CA PHE A 680 12.09 6.84 22.02
C PHE A 680 12.42 5.52 22.74
N CYS A 681 12.89 4.52 21.99
CA CYS A 681 13.36 3.24 22.53
C CYS A 681 14.70 2.87 21.90
N PRO A 682 15.65 2.30 22.67
CA PRO A 682 16.88 1.77 22.10
C PRO A 682 16.59 0.53 21.27
N GLY A 683 17.48 0.23 20.32
CA GLY A 683 17.42 -0.93 19.44
C GLY A 683 17.71 -0.60 17.98
N ASN A 684 17.44 -1.56 17.11
CA ASN A 684 17.76 -1.45 15.69
C ASN A 684 16.62 -0.78 14.92
N TYR A 685 16.95 0.29 14.19
CA TYR A 685 16.02 1.00 13.32
C TYR A 685 16.43 0.78 11.85
N LEU A 686 15.49 0.37 11.02
CA LEU A 686 15.67 0.19 9.59
C LEU A 686 15.15 1.43 8.86
N ILE A 687 16.05 2.18 8.23
CA ILE A 687 15.77 3.43 7.54
C ILE A 687 15.78 3.17 6.04
N THR A 688 14.61 3.21 5.41
CA THR A 688 14.46 3.04 3.96
C THR A 688 14.33 4.40 3.30
N VAL A 689 15.22 4.73 2.37
CA VAL A 689 15.16 5.96 1.56
C VAL A 689 14.86 5.58 0.11
N LYS A 690 13.82 6.16 -0.48
CA LYS A 690 13.38 5.90 -1.85
C LYS A 690 13.32 7.20 -2.64
N TYR A 691 13.70 7.14 -3.91
CA TYR A 691 13.56 8.22 -4.87
C TYR A 691 12.79 7.74 -6.10
N GLY A 692 11.67 8.39 -6.43
CA GLY A 692 10.77 7.92 -7.49
C GLY A 692 10.23 6.52 -7.22
N ASN A 693 9.91 6.21 -5.95
CA ASN A 693 9.53 4.88 -5.42
C ASN A 693 10.58 3.78 -5.47
N ILE A 694 11.78 4.05 -5.98
CA ILE A 694 12.88 3.08 -6.04
C ILE A 694 13.84 3.34 -4.86
N PRO A 695 14.24 2.34 -4.07
CA PRO A 695 15.27 2.51 -3.04
C PRO A 695 16.58 3.07 -3.61
N ILE A 696 17.19 4.02 -2.89
CA ILE A 696 18.49 4.59 -3.29
C ILE A 696 19.65 3.67 -2.89
N ALA A 697 20.85 3.95 -3.40
CA ALA A 697 22.10 3.31 -3.00
C ALA A 697 22.28 3.31 -1.47
N GLY A 698 22.52 2.15 -0.85
CA GLY A 698 22.69 1.98 0.60
C GLY A 698 21.40 1.68 1.37
N SER A 699 20.23 2.00 0.81
CA SER A 699 18.94 1.73 1.45
C SER A 699 18.55 0.24 1.32
N PRO A 700 17.98 -0.38 2.37
CA PRO A 700 17.74 0.19 3.69
C PRO A 700 19.01 0.22 4.56
N TYR A 701 19.13 1.30 5.35
CA TYR A 701 20.18 1.48 6.34
C TYR A 701 19.74 0.94 7.70
N GLN A 702 20.66 0.37 8.48
CA GLN A 702 20.39 -0.10 9.82
C GLN A 702 21.10 0.78 10.84
N ALA A 703 20.32 1.56 11.59
CA ALA A 703 20.82 2.40 12.67
C ALA A 703 20.67 1.72 14.03
N VAL A 704 21.77 1.66 14.80
CA VAL A 704 21.78 1.17 16.19
C VAL A 704 21.55 2.35 17.13
N VAL A 705 20.38 2.41 17.77
CA VAL A 705 20.03 3.47 18.71
C VAL A 705 20.28 3.00 20.15
N THR A 706 21.01 3.82 20.91
CA THR A 706 21.39 3.57 22.30
C THR A 706 20.77 4.59 23.25
N ASP A 707 20.73 4.29 24.55
CA ASP A 707 20.27 5.26 25.56
C ASP A 707 21.28 6.39 25.76
N ASP A 708 20.81 7.60 26.10
CA ASP A 708 21.68 8.74 26.42
C ASP A 708 21.92 8.85 27.94
N PRO A 709 23.13 8.55 28.45
CA PRO A 709 23.44 8.61 29.87
C PRO A 709 23.52 10.05 30.45
N ASN A 710 23.54 11.09 29.60
CA ASN A 710 23.74 12.49 30.01
C ASN A 710 22.50 13.39 29.84
N SER A 711 21.31 12.83 29.60
CA SER A 711 20.08 13.63 29.52
C SER A 711 19.85 14.34 30.88
N PRO A 712 19.66 15.68 30.92
CA PRO A 712 19.48 16.40 32.17
C PRO A 712 18.24 15.90 32.89
N VAL A 713 18.46 15.22 34.02
CA VAL A 713 17.42 14.80 34.95
C VAL A 713 16.89 16.06 35.63
N ASP A 714 15.90 16.70 35.01
CA ASP A 714 15.20 17.79 35.67
C ASP A 714 14.34 17.23 36.82
N GLN A 715 14.38 17.93 37.94
CA GLN A 715 14.00 17.42 39.26
C GLN A 715 12.53 16.93 39.28
N GLY A 716 12.35 15.60 39.28
CA GLY A 716 11.11 14.95 39.75
C GLY A 716 10.09 14.52 38.69
N LYS A 717 10.32 14.73 37.40
CA LYS A 717 9.47 14.16 36.33
C LYS A 717 10.34 13.27 35.43
N LYS A 718 10.18 11.95 35.52
CA LYS A 718 10.85 10.97 34.63
C LYS A 718 10.39 11.19 33.18
N ILE A 719 11.00 12.13 32.48
CA ILE A 719 10.90 12.27 31.02
C ILE A 719 12.03 11.41 30.44
N GLY A 720 11.69 10.33 29.74
CA GLY A 720 12.56 9.81 28.67
C GLY A 720 13.33 8.50 28.87
N VAL A 721 13.14 7.72 29.94
CA VAL A 721 13.72 6.36 30.01
C VAL A 721 12.63 5.40 30.46
N GLY A 722 11.83 4.85 29.53
CA GLY A 722 10.82 3.86 29.90
C GLY A 722 9.58 3.70 29.03
N ARG A 723 9.60 3.91 27.71
CA ARG A 723 8.67 3.12 26.89
C ARG A 723 9.21 1.69 26.84
N LYS A 724 8.38 0.71 27.23
CA LYS A 724 8.68 -0.68 26.87
C LYS A 724 8.76 -0.75 25.34
N PRO A 725 9.77 -1.43 24.76
CA PRO A 725 9.81 -1.68 23.32
C PRO A 725 8.45 -2.16 22.85
N SER A 726 7.97 -1.64 21.72
CA SER A 726 6.75 -2.19 21.14
C SER A 726 7.02 -3.67 20.82
N PRO A 727 6.10 -4.60 21.15
CA PRO A 727 6.25 -6.01 20.78
C PRO A 727 6.15 -6.22 19.25
N VAL A 728 5.87 -5.15 18.48
CA VAL A 728 5.78 -5.13 17.02
C VAL A 728 6.64 -3.97 16.51
N VAL A 729 7.18 -4.11 15.30
CA VAL A 729 7.93 -3.04 14.62
C VAL A 729 7.00 -1.85 14.33
N GLU A 730 7.40 -0.66 14.77
CA GLU A 730 6.69 0.60 14.58
C GLU A 730 7.27 1.35 13.37
N GLN A 731 6.41 1.88 12.50
CA GLN A 731 6.82 2.60 11.28
C GLN A 731 6.52 4.10 11.37
N SER A 732 7.47 4.91 10.90
CA SER A 732 7.35 6.37 10.71
C SER A 732 7.73 6.71 9.26
N SER A 733 7.03 7.63 8.59
CA SER A 733 7.35 7.97 7.20
C SER A 733 7.19 9.45 6.88
N MET A 734 7.90 9.91 5.85
CA MET A 734 7.84 11.27 5.32
C MET A 734 8.18 11.28 3.84
N ALA A 735 7.45 12.05 3.03
CA ALA A 735 7.70 12.20 1.61
C ALA A 735 7.78 13.68 1.21
N VAL A 736 8.68 13.99 0.29
CA VAL A 736 8.98 15.33 -0.21
C VAL A 736 9.08 15.29 -1.73
N GLU A 737 8.33 16.14 -2.43
CA GLU A 737 8.52 16.37 -3.87
C GLU A 737 9.81 17.17 -4.08
N THR A 738 10.76 16.63 -4.83
CA THR A 738 12.03 17.32 -5.06
C THR A 738 11.99 18.25 -6.27
N VAL A 739 12.82 19.29 -6.20
CA VAL A 739 13.12 20.18 -7.32
C VAL A 739 14.48 19.77 -7.88
N GLU A 740 14.68 19.91 -9.19
CA GLU A 740 15.97 19.64 -9.84
C GLU A 740 17.10 20.52 -9.24
N LYS A 741 18.20 19.89 -8.80
CA LYS A 741 19.39 20.56 -8.21
C LYS A 741 20.62 20.30 -9.07
N LYS A 742 21.43 21.32 -9.36
CA LYS A 742 22.67 21.20 -10.17
C LYS A 742 23.91 21.32 -9.29
N ALA A 743 24.86 20.41 -9.48
CA ALA A 743 26.15 20.44 -8.78
C ALA A 743 26.99 21.65 -9.19
N GLY A 744 27.65 22.30 -8.22
CA GLY A 744 28.60 23.39 -8.48
C GLY A 744 28.00 24.75 -8.89
N ALA A 745 26.68 24.93 -8.80
CA ALA A 745 26.04 26.23 -9.01
C ALA A 745 26.31 27.16 -7.81
N GLY A 746 27.47 27.82 -7.82
CA GLY A 746 27.73 28.94 -6.92
C GLY A 746 26.67 30.03 -7.08
N GLY A 747 25.74 30.10 -6.13
CA GLY A 747 25.02 31.31 -5.74
C GLY A 747 23.89 31.80 -6.65
N VAL A 748 22.66 31.46 -6.27
CA VAL A 748 21.88 32.46 -5.52
C VAL A 748 21.52 31.76 -4.22
N ARG A 749 22.04 32.27 -3.09
CA ARG A 749 21.48 31.95 -1.78
C ARG A 749 20.00 32.34 -1.89
N ARG A 750 19.09 31.40 -2.17
CA ARG A 750 17.68 31.62 -1.89
C ARG A 750 17.63 31.64 -0.38
N LYS A 751 17.90 32.82 0.18
CA LYS A 751 17.63 33.12 1.57
C LYS A 751 16.18 32.67 1.72
N LEU A 752 15.95 31.59 2.47
CA LEU A 752 14.61 31.15 2.85
C LEU A 752 14.00 32.38 3.54
N THR A 753 13.27 33.16 2.76
CA THR A 753 12.56 34.38 3.18
C THR A 753 11.16 33.93 3.54
N GLY A 754 11.12 32.86 4.34
CA GLY A 754 9.93 32.34 4.97
C GLY A 754 9.45 33.36 5.97
N ASP A 755 8.28 33.93 5.73
CA ASP A 755 7.64 34.81 6.70
C ASP A 755 6.56 34.01 7.41
N ALA A 756 6.93 33.40 8.55
CA ALA A 756 6.00 32.60 9.35
C ALA A 756 4.75 33.39 9.76
N SER A 757 4.85 34.73 9.88
CA SER A 757 3.72 35.60 10.20
C SER A 757 2.63 35.63 9.13
N LYS A 758 2.95 35.18 7.91
CA LYS A 758 2.00 35.10 6.78
C LYS A 758 1.43 33.71 6.56
N VAL A 759 1.83 32.72 7.38
CA VAL A 759 1.22 31.39 7.35
C VAL A 759 -0.08 31.42 8.14
N ILE A 760 -1.12 30.84 7.55
CA ILE A 760 -2.47 30.84 8.11
C ILE A 760 -2.88 29.39 8.39
N ALA A 761 -3.02 29.04 9.67
CA ALA A 761 -3.63 27.78 10.08
C ALA A 761 -5.11 27.99 10.43
N LYS A 762 -6.01 27.24 9.78
CA LYS A 762 -7.46 27.33 9.98
C LYS A 762 -8.12 25.96 9.92
N GLY A 763 -9.02 25.69 10.86
CA GLY A 763 -9.86 24.49 10.83
C GLY A 763 -10.40 24.12 12.21
N PRO A 764 -11.39 23.21 12.27
CA PRO A 764 -11.98 22.76 13.52
C PRO A 764 -10.96 22.09 14.44
N GLY A 765 -9.96 21.40 13.88
CA GLY A 765 -8.88 20.75 14.62
C GLY A 765 -7.91 21.70 15.35
N LEU A 766 -8.03 23.02 15.23
CA LEU A 766 -7.21 23.97 16.01
C LEU A 766 -7.89 24.47 17.28
N LYS A 767 -9.19 24.16 17.46
CA LYS A 767 -9.99 24.68 18.57
C LYS A 767 -10.20 23.68 19.69
N LYS A 768 -10.42 22.41 19.33
CA LYS A 768 -10.71 21.34 20.27
C LYS A 768 -10.30 20.01 19.66
N ALA A 769 -9.72 19.14 20.47
CA ALA A 769 -9.43 17.77 20.07
C ALA A 769 -10.43 16.82 20.73
N PHE A 770 -10.69 15.66 20.11
CA PHE A 770 -11.49 14.60 20.71
C PHE A 770 -10.70 13.32 20.73
N THR A 771 -10.64 12.67 21.89
CA THR A 771 -9.91 11.42 22.07
C THR A 771 -10.42 10.38 21.08
N ASN A 772 -9.49 9.73 20.39
CA ASN A 772 -9.73 8.70 19.40
C ASN A 772 -10.55 9.11 18.16
N ARG A 773 -10.67 10.42 17.86
CA ARG A 773 -11.27 10.89 16.60
C ARG A 773 -10.25 11.68 15.79
N VAL A 774 -10.24 11.46 14.48
CA VAL A 774 -9.42 12.25 13.56
C VAL A 774 -9.92 13.69 13.57
N GLN A 775 -9.01 14.62 13.79
CA GLN A 775 -9.20 16.06 13.69
C GLN A 775 -8.46 16.57 12.48
N THR A 776 -9.05 17.56 11.81
CA THR A 776 -8.50 18.12 10.58
C THR A 776 -8.42 19.63 10.64
N PHE A 777 -7.33 20.19 10.13
CA PHE A 777 -7.21 21.61 9.83
C PHE A 777 -6.31 21.83 8.61
N ASN A 778 -6.35 23.02 8.03
CA ASN A 778 -5.52 23.39 6.88
C ASN A 778 -4.48 24.43 7.27
N VAL A 779 -3.35 24.40 6.57
CA VAL A 779 -2.27 25.40 6.65
C VAL A 779 -2.06 25.99 5.26
N GLU A 780 -2.28 27.29 5.13
CA GLU A 780 -2.09 28.06 3.91
C GLU A 780 -0.79 28.88 4.00
N ILE A 781 0.06 28.76 2.97
CA ILE A 781 1.40 29.37 2.90
C ILE A 781 1.54 30.38 1.75
N LYS A 782 0.43 30.78 1.14
CA LYS A 782 0.36 31.51 -0.14
C LYS A 782 1.32 32.72 -0.22
N ASP A 783 1.42 33.50 0.84
CA ASP A 783 2.24 34.73 0.89
C ASP A 783 3.47 34.60 1.80
N ALA A 784 3.73 33.40 2.34
CA ALA A 784 4.74 33.13 3.35
C ALA A 784 6.14 32.92 2.78
N GLY A 785 6.35 33.13 1.48
CA GLY A 785 7.62 32.84 0.83
C GLY A 785 7.92 31.34 0.79
N ASN A 786 9.20 30.98 0.68
CA ASN A 786 9.63 29.57 0.68
C ASN A 786 10.28 29.24 2.03
N ALA A 787 9.69 28.29 2.75
CA ALA A 787 10.27 27.64 3.94
C ALA A 787 9.65 26.25 4.13
N VAL A 788 10.02 25.57 5.22
CA VAL A 788 9.52 24.22 5.54
C VAL A 788 8.39 24.32 6.56
N LEU A 789 7.24 23.71 6.26
CA LEU A 789 6.19 23.51 7.25
C LEU A 789 6.56 22.35 8.18
N SER A 790 6.74 22.63 9.47
CA SER A 790 6.95 21.61 10.51
C SER A 790 5.77 21.61 11.47
N ILE A 791 5.20 20.43 11.74
CA ILE A 791 4.08 20.29 12.67
C ILE A 791 4.40 19.17 13.65
N GLY A 792 4.24 19.45 14.94
CA GLY A 792 4.40 18.48 16.00
C GLY A 792 3.40 18.74 17.10
N MET A 793 2.92 17.70 17.77
CA MET A 793 1.99 17.84 18.88
C MET A 793 2.60 17.15 20.09
N ILE A 794 2.42 17.71 21.29
CA ILE A 794 2.90 17.16 22.56
C ILE A 794 1.66 16.83 23.40
N SER A 795 1.60 15.60 23.89
CA SER A 795 0.54 15.11 24.76
C SER A 795 0.60 15.71 26.17
N PRO A 796 -0.46 15.56 26.98
CA PRO A 796 -0.47 15.96 28.39
C PRO A 796 0.64 15.29 29.22
N SER A 797 1.05 14.09 28.83
CA SER A 797 2.17 13.37 29.44
C SER A 797 3.55 13.90 29.05
N GLY A 798 3.63 14.90 28.16
CA GLY A 798 4.85 15.57 27.74
C GLY A 798 5.58 14.87 26.58
N PHE A 799 4.92 13.95 25.88
CA PHE A 799 5.49 13.19 24.77
C PHE A 799 4.92 13.63 23.43
N PRO A 800 5.66 13.57 22.32
CA PRO A 800 5.09 13.86 21.01
C PRO A 800 3.95 12.89 20.66
N GLU A 801 2.82 13.43 20.21
CA GLU A 801 1.66 12.66 19.76
C GLU A 801 1.91 11.99 18.41
N ALA A 802 1.43 10.75 18.29
CA ALA A 802 1.95 9.78 17.33
C ALA A 802 1.10 9.61 16.06
N GLU A 803 -0.09 10.20 16.03
CA GLU A 803 -0.99 10.18 14.86
C GLU A 803 -1.15 11.61 14.34
N LEU A 804 -0.19 12.07 13.53
CA LEU A 804 -0.25 13.34 12.79
C LEU A 804 0.23 13.09 11.35
N SER A 805 -0.62 13.41 10.37
CA SER A 805 -0.31 13.29 8.94
C SER A 805 -0.51 14.62 8.23
N LEU A 806 0.40 14.89 7.30
CA LEU A 806 0.42 16.09 6.48
C LEU A 806 0.19 15.68 5.02
N LYS A 807 -0.80 16.27 4.36
CA LYS A 807 -1.06 16.09 2.93
C LYS A 807 -1.02 17.44 2.23
N LYS A 808 -0.15 17.61 1.25
CA LYS A 808 -0.18 18.79 0.37
C LYS A 808 -1.37 18.65 -0.59
N VAL A 809 -2.26 19.63 -0.61
CA VAL A 809 -3.50 19.59 -1.42
C VAL A 809 -3.41 20.56 -2.60
N SER A 810 -2.59 21.60 -2.49
CA SER A 810 -2.27 22.51 -3.58
C SER A 810 -0.83 22.99 -3.44
N GLN A 811 -0.36 23.79 -4.40
CA GLN A 811 0.96 24.45 -4.29
C GLN A 811 1.11 25.32 -3.04
N THR A 812 0.02 25.78 -2.43
CA THR A 812 0.03 26.73 -1.31
C THR A 812 -0.75 26.27 -0.08
N THR A 813 -1.27 25.04 -0.06
CA THR A 813 -2.16 24.55 0.99
C THR A 813 -1.81 23.12 1.39
N TYR A 814 -1.73 22.92 2.70
CA TYR A 814 -1.57 21.61 3.33
C TYR A 814 -2.79 21.30 4.19
N THR A 815 -3.24 20.06 4.17
CA THR A 815 -4.22 19.52 5.12
C THR A 815 -3.48 18.68 6.15
N VAL A 816 -3.77 18.94 7.42
CA VAL A 816 -3.21 18.24 8.57
C VAL A 816 -4.31 17.44 9.22
N ASN A 817 -4.07 16.15 9.42
CA ASN A 817 -4.95 15.29 10.19
C ASN A 817 -4.19 14.80 11.41
N TYR A 818 -4.83 14.82 12.58
CA TYR A 818 -4.25 14.22 13.77
C TYR A 818 -5.30 13.50 14.62
N LYS A 819 -4.87 12.56 15.46
CA LYS A 819 -5.72 11.90 16.46
C LYS A 819 -4.96 11.89 17.77
N VAL A 820 -5.66 12.23 18.85
CA VAL A 820 -5.11 12.23 20.21
C VAL A 820 -5.67 11.06 20.99
N GLN A 821 -4.82 10.41 21.78
CA GLN A 821 -5.22 9.23 22.57
C GLN A 821 -5.34 9.55 24.06
N GLU A 822 -4.73 10.65 24.51
CA GLU A 822 -4.73 11.07 25.92
C GLU A 822 -5.79 12.14 26.22
N ILE A 823 -6.38 12.06 27.41
CA ILE A 823 -7.26 13.09 27.95
C ILE A 823 -6.39 14.14 28.66
N GLY A 824 -6.56 15.43 28.32
CA GLY A 824 -5.81 16.55 28.89
C GLY A 824 -5.44 17.62 27.87
N GLU A 825 -4.49 18.49 28.24
CA GLU A 825 -3.97 19.53 27.38
C GLU A 825 -2.89 19.01 26.43
N HIS A 826 -3.15 19.06 25.13
CA HIS A 826 -2.18 18.80 24.07
C HIS A 826 -1.62 20.12 23.53
N ILE A 827 -0.33 20.17 23.23
CA ILE A 827 0.36 21.37 22.72
C ILE A 827 0.76 21.12 21.27
N LEU A 828 0.08 21.75 20.33
CA LEU A 828 0.33 21.63 18.89
C LEU A 828 1.22 22.78 18.40
N HIS A 829 2.43 22.45 17.98
CA HIS A 829 3.39 23.33 17.32
C HIS A 829 3.22 23.29 15.81
N ILE A 830 3.13 24.46 15.18
CA ILE A 830 3.14 24.67 13.75
C ILE A 830 4.19 25.75 13.42
N LYS A 831 5.21 25.36 12.67
CA LYS A 831 6.34 26.22 12.30
C LYS A 831 6.48 26.34 10.79
N TRP A 832 6.98 27.49 10.36
CA TRP A 832 7.37 27.75 8.98
C TRP A 832 8.83 28.18 8.94
N GLY A 833 9.71 27.28 8.49
CA GLY A 833 11.14 27.38 8.76
C GLY A 833 11.43 27.06 10.23
N ASP A 834 12.20 27.92 10.89
CA ASP A 834 12.56 27.78 12.30
C ASP A 834 11.56 28.51 13.24
N ASP A 835 10.68 29.34 12.68
CA ASP A 835 9.77 30.24 13.41
C ASP A 835 8.36 29.65 13.57
N GLU A 836 7.73 29.92 14.72
CA GLU A 836 6.32 29.59 14.98
C GLU A 836 5.38 30.49 14.17
N ILE A 837 4.30 29.90 13.63
CA ILE A 837 3.27 30.67 12.92
C ILE A 837 2.35 31.41 13.91
N PRO A 838 1.57 32.41 13.47
CA PRO A 838 0.56 33.05 14.31
C PRO A 838 -0.41 32.05 14.96
N GLY A 839 -0.49 32.10 16.29
CA GLY A 839 -1.32 31.21 17.10
C GLY A 839 -0.65 29.93 17.58
N SER A 840 0.56 29.62 17.08
CA SER A 840 1.36 28.49 17.55
C SER A 840 2.23 28.90 18.77
N PRO A 841 2.39 28.03 19.79
CA PRO A 841 1.73 26.73 19.93
C PRO A 841 0.24 26.86 20.27
N PHE A 842 -0.58 25.98 19.69
CA PHE A 842 -2.00 25.85 19.99
C PHE A 842 -2.20 24.89 21.16
N VAL A 843 -2.96 25.30 22.17
CA VAL A 843 -3.36 24.42 23.28
C VAL A 843 -4.71 23.80 22.97
N LEU A 844 -4.74 22.47 22.89
CA LEU A 844 -5.91 21.67 22.54
C LEU A 844 -6.33 20.83 23.74
N THR A 845 -7.44 21.21 24.37
CA THR A 845 -8.07 20.40 25.43
C THR A 845 -8.96 19.32 24.84
N THR A 846 -8.77 18.07 25.27
CA THR A 846 -9.66 16.95 24.99
C THR A 846 -10.83 16.83 25.95
#